data_AF-A0A1H3DFP4-F1
#
_entry.id   AF-A0A1H3DFP4-F1
#
_cell.length_a   1.000
_cell.length_b   1.000
_cell.length_c   1.000
_cell.angle_alpha   90.00
_cell.angle_beta   90.00
_cell.angle_gamma   90.00
#
_symmetry.space_group_name_H-M   'P 1'
#
loop_
_entity.id
_entity.type
_entity.pdbx_description
1 polymer ?
#
loop_
_entity_poly.entity_id
_entity_poly.type
_entity_poly.pdbx_seq_one_letter_code
_entity_poly.pdbx_strand_id
1 'polypeptide(L)'
;MVIQGQLAGIWRYPVSSLGGERLDRAEIGPRGLLGDRTFGLFDNEDGAHIYPARDARWNPAPLLSARLTANGPELSVNGTDWASADTPDMQAQVAQVLGRPASLRAYDAEIRPRYNVAPLHLLSLQAMAALRRAIPDSAIDARRFRPNLLVDLPDLAGEIPEYALLGVEFSLGGLRLRGTVPCGRCGFTSLPVGDGLPEDPAVLRTLVRRFERNFGIYCEVIDAGTLHVAAPLHATASAQGPGPVVIVGGGQAGVTAARALRKHGYVGPIRIFAAERHLPYERPPLSKHILNPGAIVSPLLSAQDAATANLALDLATPVEAIDLNARQVETADGSIVSFGTLILAMGGLARRLPGLNRGHGRVHELRSQDDAARLSGALHPGTRLFILGGGWIGMEIAAAARIAGAEVSLFVRSTALAPHMLPPVVSDALTALHRAHGITLHFGVEPRFHETETGVRCEVGGQHLTADHLLLAIGMVANDGLARRAGLDCANGILTDETGATSHEGVFAIGDVALPPSGRFETWQNANLQADRVARHILGQPAPPPEPLRFWSEQFGHRVQVVGRPDPKASLLSQSGQFWDFGSFAVGIDTPEAIHRAARRLSLSEPVAPGTPAPAPTAARKEYLLCPAADVTEGALLRIEHSARGALCATRQGGQTFVTDDRCPHAVASLSEGFVDDGRLICPLHFAEFDLRSGAPHHAPEGCGALTVHPTSERDGQIFVSLPHP
;
A
#
# COMPACT_ATOMS: atom_id res chain seq x y z
N MET A 1 -5.51 -32.69 -0.41
CA MET A 1 -5.51 -32.94 -1.87
C MET A 1 -4.11 -33.41 -2.20
N VAL A 2 -3.99 -34.63 -2.72
CA VAL A 2 -2.68 -35.13 -3.14
C VAL A 2 -2.43 -34.61 -4.55
N ILE A 3 -1.39 -33.80 -4.72
CA ILE A 3 -0.92 -33.35 -6.03
C ILE A 3 0.23 -34.28 -6.42
N GLN A 4 0.05 -35.02 -7.52
CA GLN A 4 1.07 -35.88 -8.08
C GLN A 4 1.41 -35.39 -9.48
N GLY A 5 2.67 -35.07 -9.70
CA GLY A 5 3.18 -34.64 -10.99
C GLY A 5 4.58 -35.16 -11.22
N GLN A 6 5.29 -34.61 -12.19
CA GLN A 6 6.67 -34.97 -12.48
C GLN A 6 7.43 -33.81 -13.11
N LEU A 7 8.75 -33.81 -12.98
CA LEU A 7 9.60 -32.85 -13.67
C LEU A 7 9.64 -33.13 -15.18
N ALA A 8 9.20 -32.17 -15.99
CA ALA A 8 9.22 -32.24 -17.44
C ALA A 8 10.49 -31.64 -18.07
N GLY A 9 11.17 -30.75 -17.36
CA GLY A 9 12.42 -30.16 -17.85
C GLY A 9 13.15 -29.32 -16.81
N ILE A 10 14.47 -29.26 -16.96
CA ILE A 10 15.36 -28.40 -16.18
C ILE A 10 15.99 -27.40 -17.14
N TRP A 11 16.00 -26.14 -16.77
CA TRP A 11 16.69 -25.09 -17.51
C TRP A 11 17.60 -24.29 -16.61
N ARG A 12 18.79 -24.02 -17.11
CA ARG A 12 19.77 -23.13 -16.48
C ARG A 12 19.99 -21.92 -17.36
N TYR A 13 20.05 -20.74 -16.75
CA TYR A 13 20.34 -19.47 -17.41
C TYR A 13 21.57 -18.84 -16.78
N PRO A 14 22.80 -19.26 -17.14
CA PRO A 14 24.02 -18.77 -16.51
C PRO A 14 24.18 -17.25 -16.60
N VAL A 15 23.69 -16.66 -17.70
CA VAL A 15 23.75 -15.22 -17.96
C VAL A 15 22.36 -14.61 -17.83
N SER A 16 22.24 -13.59 -16.98
CA SER A 16 20.93 -13.05 -16.60
C SER A 16 20.13 -12.43 -17.76
N SER A 17 20.78 -11.95 -18.82
CA SER A 17 20.17 -11.30 -19.99
C SER A 17 19.93 -12.19 -21.21
N LEU A 18 20.42 -13.44 -21.20
CA LEU A 18 20.44 -14.30 -22.39
C LEU A 18 19.47 -15.48 -22.28
N GLY A 19 19.31 -16.21 -23.39
CA GLY A 19 18.77 -17.57 -23.40
C GLY A 19 19.64 -18.53 -22.57
N GLY A 20 19.07 -19.70 -22.26
CA GLY A 20 19.70 -20.68 -21.38
C GLY A 20 19.88 -22.04 -22.05
N GLU A 21 20.33 -23.00 -21.26
CA GLU A 21 20.52 -24.39 -21.66
C GLU A 21 19.47 -25.28 -21.00
N ARG A 22 19.10 -26.36 -21.71
CA ARG A 22 18.28 -27.44 -21.16
C ARG A 22 19.20 -28.50 -20.56
N LEU A 23 18.84 -29.01 -19.39
CA LEU A 23 19.59 -30.02 -18.66
C LEU A 23 18.73 -31.27 -18.44
N ASP A 24 19.36 -32.44 -18.47
CA ASP A 24 18.74 -33.71 -18.05
C ASP A 24 18.90 -33.95 -16.54
N ARG A 25 19.92 -33.32 -15.95
CA ARG A 25 20.27 -33.39 -14.53
C ARG A 25 20.84 -32.06 -14.06
N ALA A 26 20.54 -31.65 -12.83
CA ALA A 26 21.20 -30.52 -12.19
C ALA A 26 21.37 -30.68 -10.68
N GLU A 27 22.35 -29.98 -10.12
CA GLU A 27 22.53 -29.83 -8.66
C GLU A 27 21.81 -28.57 -8.18
N ILE A 28 20.96 -28.73 -7.17
CA ILE A 28 20.22 -27.63 -6.53
C ILE A 28 20.80 -27.42 -5.13
N GLY A 29 21.38 -26.25 -4.89
CA GLY A 29 21.88 -25.83 -3.58
C GLY A 29 20.86 -25.02 -2.78
N PRO A 30 21.21 -24.58 -1.55
CA PRO A 30 20.30 -23.79 -0.69
C PRO A 30 19.84 -22.46 -1.32
N ARG A 31 20.62 -21.93 -2.28
CA ARG A 31 20.30 -20.69 -3.01
C ARG A 31 19.69 -20.93 -4.40
N GLY A 32 19.32 -22.17 -4.72
CA GLY A 32 18.73 -22.52 -6.01
C GLY A 32 19.62 -23.37 -6.91
N LEU A 33 19.34 -23.31 -8.22
CA LEU A 33 20.04 -24.06 -9.25
C LEU A 33 21.51 -23.60 -9.36
N LEU A 34 22.46 -24.53 -9.24
CA LEU A 34 23.88 -24.20 -9.28
C LEU A 34 24.30 -23.67 -10.67
N GLY A 35 25.01 -22.54 -10.68
CA GLY A 35 25.45 -21.87 -11.92
C GLY A 35 24.35 -21.08 -12.63
N ASP A 36 23.17 -20.92 -12.02
CA ASP A 36 22.10 -20.09 -12.58
C ASP A 36 22.34 -18.60 -12.26
N ARG A 37 22.23 -17.75 -13.27
CA ARG A 37 22.36 -16.28 -13.19
C ARG A 37 23.63 -15.82 -12.47
N THR A 38 24.75 -16.53 -12.64
CA THR A 38 26.04 -16.19 -12.03
C THR A 38 26.86 -15.17 -12.84
N PHE A 39 26.41 -14.84 -14.06
CA PHE A 39 27.08 -13.88 -14.94
C PHE A 39 26.13 -12.80 -15.47
N GLY A 40 26.70 -11.64 -15.77
CA GLY A 40 26.07 -10.55 -16.49
C GLY A 40 26.81 -10.26 -17.81
N LEU A 41 26.06 -9.79 -18.81
CA LEU A 41 26.65 -9.23 -20.03
C LEU A 41 26.70 -7.71 -19.92
N PHE A 42 27.81 -7.11 -20.34
CA PHE A 42 28.07 -5.69 -20.19
C PHE A 42 28.56 -5.08 -21.50
N ASP A 43 28.10 -3.86 -21.77
CA ASP A 43 28.60 -3.07 -22.88
C ASP A 43 30.06 -2.68 -22.60
N ASN A 44 30.94 -2.92 -23.57
CA ASN A 44 32.36 -2.61 -23.42
C ASN A 44 32.64 -1.10 -23.54
N GLU A 45 31.74 -0.32 -24.13
CA GLU A 45 31.97 1.11 -24.37
C GLU A 45 31.69 1.97 -23.13
N ASP A 46 30.59 1.71 -22.43
CA ASP A 46 30.17 2.50 -21.26
C ASP A 46 30.11 1.68 -19.96
N GLY A 47 30.40 0.38 -20.03
CA GLY A 47 30.37 -0.53 -18.88
C GLY A 47 28.97 -0.88 -18.40
N ALA A 48 27.92 -0.43 -19.08
CA ALA A 48 26.54 -0.59 -18.66
C ALA A 48 26.11 -2.06 -18.69
N HIS A 49 25.26 -2.44 -17.73
CA HIS A 49 24.70 -3.79 -17.71
C HIS A 49 23.62 -3.92 -18.79
N ILE A 50 23.77 -4.93 -19.65
CA ILE A 50 22.83 -5.19 -20.75
C ILE A 50 21.48 -5.64 -20.18
N TYR A 51 20.44 -4.82 -20.40
CA TYR A 51 19.11 -4.98 -19.81
C TYR A 51 17.98 -4.99 -20.84
N PRO A 52 17.71 -6.18 -21.43
CA PRO A 52 16.60 -6.37 -22.37
C PRO A 52 15.25 -6.03 -21.74
N ALA A 53 14.32 -5.53 -22.55
CA ALA A 53 12.99 -5.04 -22.18
C ALA A 53 12.93 -3.81 -21.26
N ARG A 54 14.02 -3.43 -20.59
CA ARG A 54 14.16 -2.12 -19.93
C ARG A 54 14.73 -1.09 -20.89
N ASP A 55 15.72 -1.50 -21.67
CA ASP A 55 16.34 -0.71 -22.72
C ASP A 55 16.26 -1.50 -24.03
N ALA A 56 15.51 -0.92 -24.98
CA ALA A 56 15.16 -1.57 -26.23
C ALA A 56 16.39 -1.94 -27.08
N ARG A 57 17.52 -1.24 -26.90
CA ARG A 57 18.77 -1.55 -27.61
C ARG A 57 19.31 -2.94 -27.27
N TRP A 58 18.96 -3.46 -26.10
CA TRP A 58 19.39 -4.76 -25.61
C TRP A 58 18.38 -5.88 -25.87
N ASN A 59 17.25 -5.58 -26.54
CA ASN A 59 16.26 -6.58 -26.92
C ASN A 59 16.78 -7.72 -27.80
N PRO A 60 17.88 -7.58 -28.59
CA PRO A 60 18.49 -8.70 -29.28
C PRO A 60 19.24 -9.69 -28.37
N ALA A 61 19.58 -9.32 -27.12
CA ALA A 61 20.42 -10.17 -26.28
C ALA A 61 19.86 -11.60 -26.03
N PRO A 62 18.54 -11.82 -25.87
CA PRO A 62 18.00 -13.17 -25.71
C PRO A 62 18.06 -14.04 -26.98
N LEU A 63 18.48 -13.51 -28.14
CA LEU A 63 18.84 -14.32 -29.32
C LEU A 63 20.10 -15.16 -29.05
N LEU A 64 20.98 -14.68 -28.16
CA LEU A 64 22.13 -15.43 -27.67
C LEU A 64 21.68 -16.40 -26.58
N SER A 65 22.31 -17.57 -26.54
CA SER A 65 22.14 -18.54 -25.45
C SER A 65 23.45 -18.75 -24.71
N ALA A 66 23.35 -19.04 -23.41
CA ALA A 66 24.50 -19.35 -22.57
C ALA A 66 24.37 -20.72 -21.92
N ARG A 67 25.50 -21.42 -21.81
CA ARG A 67 25.64 -22.65 -21.05
C ARG A 67 26.89 -22.61 -20.16
N LEU A 68 26.92 -23.45 -19.13
CA LEU A 68 28.07 -23.55 -18.23
C LEU A 68 28.72 -24.94 -18.33
N THR A 69 30.01 -24.94 -18.69
CA THR A 69 30.85 -26.15 -18.77
C THR A 69 31.89 -26.16 -17.66
N ALA A 70 32.67 -27.25 -17.55
CA ALA A 70 33.81 -27.32 -16.63
C ALA A 70 34.89 -26.26 -16.93
N ASN A 71 34.97 -25.79 -18.17
CA ASN A 71 35.97 -24.82 -18.62
C ASN A 71 35.47 -23.37 -18.54
N GLY A 72 34.25 -23.13 -18.06
CA GLY A 72 33.64 -21.81 -17.96
C GLY A 72 32.40 -21.64 -18.85
N PRO A 73 31.89 -20.39 -18.96
CA PRO A 73 30.69 -20.09 -19.72
C PRO A 73 30.95 -20.12 -21.23
N GLU A 74 30.04 -20.77 -21.95
CA GLU A 74 30.02 -20.78 -23.40
C GLU A 74 28.75 -20.08 -23.91
N LEU A 75 28.88 -19.43 -25.06
CA LEU A 75 27.79 -18.73 -25.73
C LEU A 75 27.47 -19.37 -27.08
N SER A 76 26.26 -19.14 -27.56
CA SER A 76 25.81 -19.54 -28.89
C SER A 76 24.88 -18.49 -29.48
N VAL A 77 25.05 -18.20 -30.78
CA VAL A 77 24.16 -17.31 -31.55
C VAL A 77 23.00 -18.04 -32.24
N ASN A 78 23.07 -19.36 -32.33
CA ASN A 78 22.12 -20.21 -33.06
C ASN A 78 21.62 -21.40 -32.23
N GLY A 79 21.97 -21.46 -30.94
CA GLY A 79 21.60 -22.53 -30.02
C GLY A 79 22.30 -23.88 -30.24
N THR A 80 23.11 -24.03 -31.28
CA THR A 80 23.71 -25.32 -31.70
C THR A 80 25.23 -25.29 -31.71
N ASP A 81 25.83 -24.20 -32.18
CA ASP A 81 27.28 -23.99 -32.17
C ASP A 81 27.69 -23.23 -30.92
N TRP A 82 28.55 -23.84 -30.10
CA TRP A 82 28.97 -23.30 -28.80
C TRP A 82 30.46 -23.02 -28.79
N ALA A 83 30.84 -21.85 -28.29
CA ALA A 83 32.23 -21.50 -28.05
C ALA A 83 32.38 -20.75 -26.73
N SER A 84 33.60 -20.77 -26.17
CA SER A 84 33.92 -19.95 -24.99
C SER A 84 33.59 -18.47 -25.24
N ALA A 85 32.97 -17.85 -24.24
CA ALA A 85 32.58 -16.44 -24.26
C ALA A 85 33.77 -15.49 -24.51
N ASP A 86 35.00 -15.95 -24.23
CA ASP A 86 36.22 -15.16 -24.32
C ASP A 86 36.94 -15.27 -25.68
N THR A 87 36.46 -16.12 -26.59
CA THR A 87 37.09 -16.26 -27.90
C THR A 87 36.83 -15.02 -28.77
N PRO A 88 37.82 -14.52 -29.54
CA PRO A 88 37.64 -13.36 -30.42
C PRO A 88 36.48 -13.51 -31.41
N ASP A 89 36.29 -14.71 -31.95
CA ASP A 89 35.21 -15.01 -32.89
C ASP A 89 33.84 -14.91 -32.22
N MET A 90 33.67 -15.45 -31.00
CA MET A 90 32.41 -15.32 -30.25
C MET A 90 32.15 -13.87 -29.85
N GLN A 91 33.18 -13.12 -29.44
CA GLN A 91 33.03 -11.69 -29.13
C GLN A 91 32.58 -10.88 -30.35
N ALA A 92 33.11 -11.19 -31.54
CA ALA A 92 32.67 -10.57 -32.79
C ALA A 92 31.22 -10.92 -33.13
N GLN A 93 30.80 -12.17 -32.94
CA GLN A 93 29.43 -12.62 -33.15
C GLN A 93 28.43 -11.97 -32.16
N VAL A 94 28.79 -11.90 -30.88
CA VAL A 94 28.01 -11.20 -29.85
C VAL A 94 27.86 -9.72 -30.23
N ALA A 95 28.95 -9.08 -30.67
CA ALA A 95 28.92 -7.69 -31.10
C ALA A 95 28.01 -7.48 -32.32
N GLN A 96 28.01 -8.43 -33.27
CA GLN A 96 27.12 -8.40 -34.43
C GLN A 96 25.65 -8.50 -34.03
N VAL A 97 25.30 -9.38 -33.09
CA VAL A 97 23.90 -9.56 -32.62
C VAL A 97 23.41 -8.33 -31.85
N LEU A 98 24.27 -7.75 -31.01
CA LEU A 98 23.92 -6.62 -30.15
C LEU A 98 24.10 -5.25 -30.82
N GLY A 99 24.78 -5.22 -31.96
CA GLY A 99 25.20 -4.00 -32.66
C GLY A 99 26.36 -3.25 -31.98
N ARG A 100 26.93 -3.78 -30.89
CA ARG A 100 28.04 -3.18 -30.12
C ARG A 100 28.85 -4.25 -29.38
N PRO A 101 30.16 -4.03 -29.13
CA PRO A 101 30.99 -4.97 -28.38
C PRO A 101 30.49 -5.14 -26.93
N ALA A 102 30.38 -6.39 -26.50
CA ALA A 102 29.97 -6.73 -25.14
C ALA A 102 30.81 -7.88 -24.58
N SER A 103 31.01 -7.88 -23.27
CA SER A 103 31.77 -8.89 -22.55
C SER A 103 30.99 -9.49 -21.39
N LEU A 104 31.28 -10.75 -21.12
CA LEU A 104 30.69 -11.47 -20.00
C LEU A 104 31.53 -11.24 -18.74
N ARG A 105 30.87 -10.94 -17.61
CA ARG A 105 31.52 -10.81 -16.31
C ARG A 105 30.78 -11.62 -15.25
N ALA A 106 31.52 -12.30 -14.39
CA ALA A 106 30.96 -13.00 -13.24
C ALA A 106 30.41 -11.99 -12.23
N TYR A 107 29.34 -12.37 -11.52
CA TYR A 107 28.88 -11.61 -10.38
C TYR A 107 29.70 -11.95 -9.15
N ASP A 108 30.08 -10.92 -8.40
CA ASP A 108 30.86 -11.00 -7.17
C ASP A 108 30.49 -9.86 -6.20
N ALA A 109 31.37 -9.53 -5.26
CA ALA A 109 31.14 -8.46 -4.28
C ALA A 109 31.00 -7.07 -4.93
N GLU A 110 31.69 -6.84 -6.05
CA GLU A 110 31.76 -5.58 -6.79
C GLU A 110 30.70 -5.53 -7.90
N ILE A 111 30.50 -6.64 -8.61
CA ILE A 111 29.53 -6.77 -9.70
C ILE A 111 28.31 -7.53 -9.20
N ARG A 112 27.29 -6.80 -8.74
CA ARG A 112 26.08 -7.42 -8.20
C ARG A 112 25.05 -7.78 -9.29
N PRO A 113 24.25 -8.85 -9.07
CA PRO A 113 23.10 -9.14 -9.91
C PRO A 113 22.09 -7.98 -9.92
N ARG A 114 21.40 -7.78 -11.05
CA ARG A 114 20.38 -6.72 -11.22
C ARG A 114 19.10 -6.92 -10.40
N TYR A 115 18.89 -8.11 -9.86
CA TYR A 115 17.67 -8.52 -9.17
C TYR A 115 18.04 -9.36 -7.95
N ASN A 116 17.17 -9.37 -6.94
CA ASN A 116 17.30 -10.33 -5.86
C ASN A 116 17.09 -11.74 -6.43
N VAL A 117 18.08 -12.62 -6.27
CA VAL A 117 18.01 -13.98 -6.84
C VAL A 117 17.03 -14.78 -5.99
N ALA A 118 15.83 -14.99 -6.50
CA ALA A 118 14.89 -15.97 -5.93
C ALA A 118 15.38 -17.39 -6.28
N PRO A 119 15.24 -18.40 -5.39
CA PRO A 119 16.01 -19.62 -5.51
C PRO A 119 15.64 -20.46 -6.76
N LEU A 120 14.35 -20.64 -7.04
CA LEU A 120 13.90 -21.42 -8.18
C LEU A 120 12.58 -20.86 -8.74
N HIS A 121 12.50 -20.73 -10.07
CA HIS A 121 11.23 -20.48 -10.77
C HIS A 121 10.64 -21.82 -11.26
N LEU A 122 9.44 -22.16 -10.80
CA LEU A 122 8.68 -23.35 -11.21
C LEU A 122 7.48 -22.92 -12.07
N LEU A 123 7.32 -23.58 -13.22
CA LEU A 123 6.22 -23.35 -14.17
C LEU A 123 5.65 -24.70 -14.61
N SER A 124 4.33 -24.80 -14.76
CA SER A 124 3.69 -26.03 -15.25
C SER A 124 3.43 -26.03 -16.76
N LEU A 125 3.41 -27.23 -17.36
CA LEU A 125 2.96 -27.44 -18.74
C LEU A 125 1.49 -27.02 -18.93
N GLN A 126 0.69 -27.16 -17.87
CA GLN A 126 -0.73 -26.83 -17.84
C GLN A 126 -0.96 -25.31 -17.88
N ALA A 127 -0.18 -24.53 -17.12
CA ALA A 127 -0.21 -23.07 -17.22
C ALA A 127 0.17 -22.61 -18.64
N MET A 128 1.19 -23.24 -19.24
CA MET A 128 1.54 -23.00 -20.64
C MET A 128 0.41 -23.36 -21.61
N ALA A 129 -0.30 -24.47 -21.37
CA ALA A 129 -1.45 -24.86 -22.18
C ALA A 129 -2.63 -23.88 -22.03
N ALA A 130 -2.87 -23.36 -20.82
CA ALA A 130 -3.87 -22.32 -20.57
C ALA A 130 -3.54 -21.03 -21.33
N LEU A 131 -2.27 -20.61 -21.31
CA LEU A 131 -1.82 -19.46 -22.08
C LEU A 131 -1.97 -19.68 -23.59
N ARG A 132 -1.63 -20.87 -24.11
CA ARG A 132 -1.87 -21.23 -25.53
C ARG A 132 -3.34 -21.12 -25.92
N ARG A 133 -4.27 -21.55 -25.05
CA ARG A 133 -5.71 -21.38 -25.30
C ARG A 133 -6.14 -19.91 -25.31
N ALA A 134 -5.51 -19.07 -24.49
CA ALA A 134 -5.83 -17.65 -24.42
C ALA A 134 -5.31 -16.86 -25.64
N ILE A 135 -4.20 -17.30 -26.24
CA ILE A 135 -3.57 -16.69 -27.42
C ILE A 135 -3.11 -17.78 -28.41
N PRO A 136 -4.05 -18.39 -29.17
CA PRO A 136 -3.75 -19.56 -30.01
C PRO A 136 -2.80 -19.27 -31.18
N ASP A 137 -2.71 -18.01 -31.61
CA ASP A 137 -1.83 -17.58 -32.71
C ASP A 137 -0.39 -17.29 -32.24
N SER A 138 -0.14 -17.33 -30.92
CA SER A 138 1.17 -17.05 -30.32
C SER A 138 2.01 -18.30 -30.11
N ALA A 139 3.31 -18.21 -30.41
CA ALA A 139 4.27 -19.29 -30.14
C ALA A 139 4.66 -19.32 -28.64
N ILE A 140 3.91 -20.12 -27.86
CA ILE A 140 4.15 -20.29 -26.41
C ILE A 140 5.18 -21.38 -26.13
N ASP A 141 6.34 -20.94 -25.64
CA ASP A 141 7.52 -21.75 -25.33
C ASP A 141 8.08 -21.36 -23.96
N ALA A 142 8.58 -22.35 -23.20
CA ALA A 142 9.11 -22.17 -21.85
C ALA A 142 10.28 -21.18 -21.82
N ARG A 143 11.07 -21.11 -22.91
CA ARG A 143 12.21 -20.21 -23.08
C ARG A 143 11.84 -18.73 -22.88
N ARG A 144 10.60 -18.33 -23.19
CA ARG A 144 10.10 -16.95 -22.95
C ARG A 144 9.97 -16.61 -21.46
N PHE A 145 9.59 -17.59 -20.64
CA PHE A 145 9.27 -17.39 -19.22
C PHE A 145 10.44 -17.69 -18.29
N ARG A 146 11.47 -18.35 -18.82
CA ARG A 146 12.70 -18.72 -18.13
C ARG A 146 12.48 -19.44 -16.79
N PRO A 147 11.72 -20.54 -16.75
CA PRO A 147 11.60 -21.39 -15.56
C PRO A 147 12.89 -22.15 -15.31
N ASN A 148 13.28 -22.34 -14.05
CA ASN A 148 14.32 -23.32 -13.73
C ASN A 148 13.76 -24.73 -13.80
N LEU A 149 12.52 -24.89 -13.33
CA LEU A 149 11.81 -26.15 -13.25
C LEU A 149 10.53 -26.08 -14.08
N LEU A 150 10.43 -26.94 -15.10
CA LEU A 150 9.20 -27.16 -15.83
C LEU A 150 8.57 -28.45 -15.32
N VAL A 151 7.35 -28.39 -14.83
CA VAL A 151 6.66 -29.55 -14.25
C VAL A 151 5.41 -29.92 -15.03
N ASP A 152 5.10 -31.20 -15.04
CA ASP A 152 3.84 -31.74 -15.52
C ASP A 152 2.96 -32.01 -14.29
N LEU A 153 1.89 -31.23 -14.14
CA LEU A 153 0.95 -31.29 -13.03
C LEU A 153 -0.41 -31.84 -13.51
N PRO A 154 -1.22 -32.42 -12.62
CA PRO A 154 -2.58 -32.77 -12.99
C PRO A 154 -3.37 -31.49 -13.30
N ASP A 155 -4.45 -31.62 -14.07
CA ASP A 155 -5.36 -30.49 -14.32
C ASP A 155 -6.12 -30.18 -13.02
N LEU A 156 -5.56 -29.29 -12.21
CA LEU A 156 -6.16 -28.77 -10.98
C LEU A 156 -7.03 -27.57 -11.36
N ALA A 157 -8.20 -27.44 -10.75
CA ALA A 157 -9.15 -26.35 -11.05
C ALA A 157 -8.45 -24.97 -11.04
N GLY A 158 -8.32 -24.34 -12.22
CA GLY A 158 -7.66 -23.05 -12.40
C GLY A 158 -6.77 -23.01 -13.65
N GLU A 159 -6.28 -21.82 -14.00
CA GLU A 159 -5.43 -21.64 -15.19
C GLU A 159 -3.93 -21.78 -14.90
N ILE A 160 -3.55 -21.76 -13.62
CA ILE A 160 -2.17 -21.93 -13.12
C ILE A 160 -2.18 -22.95 -11.96
N PRO A 161 -2.13 -24.26 -12.23
CA PRO A 161 -2.30 -25.29 -11.20
C PRO A 161 -1.19 -25.29 -10.14
N GLU A 162 0.02 -24.83 -10.47
CA GLU A 162 1.12 -24.69 -9.51
C GLU A 162 0.84 -23.66 -8.40
N TYR A 163 -0.20 -22.82 -8.51
CA TYR A 163 -0.62 -21.97 -7.39
C TYR A 163 -1.13 -22.79 -6.19
N ALA A 164 -1.55 -24.03 -6.41
CA ALA A 164 -1.88 -24.95 -5.32
C ALA A 164 -0.66 -25.36 -4.48
N LEU A 165 0.57 -25.04 -4.93
CA LEU A 165 1.81 -25.27 -4.20
C LEU A 165 2.27 -24.05 -3.38
N LEU A 166 1.58 -22.91 -3.46
CA LEU A 166 1.91 -21.71 -2.67
C LEU A 166 1.68 -21.98 -1.17
N GLY A 167 2.69 -21.72 -0.36
CA GLY A 167 2.72 -22.01 1.08
C GLY A 167 2.87 -23.51 1.41
N VAL A 168 2.95 -24.39 0.41
CA VAL A 168 3.00 -25.84 0.59
C VAL A 168 4.43 -26.34 0.43
N GLU A 169 4.89 -27.16 1.37
CA GLU A 169 6.09 -27.97 1.19
C GLU A 169 5.77 -29.19 0.32
N PHE A 170 6.60 -29.44 -0.67
CA PHE A 170 6.45 -30.57 -1.58
C PHE A 170 7.80 -31.19 -1.92
N SER A 171 7.78 -32.48 -2.24
CA SER A 171 8.97 -33.18 -2.72
C SER A 171 9.01 -33.18 -4.24
N LEU A 172 10.20 -33.02 -4.81
CA LEU A 172 10.48 -33.14 -6.23
C LEU A 172 11.75 -33.98 -6.43
N GLY A 173 11.57 -35.27 -6.70
CA GLY A 173 12.65 -36.24 -6.59
C GLY A 173 13.22 -36.29 -5.17
N GLY A 174 14.53 -36.10 -5.04
CA GLY A 174 15.22 -36.02 -3.75
C GLY A 174 15.16 -34.65 -3.06
N LEU A 175 14.55 -33.64 -3.68
CA LEU A 175 14.46 -32.29 -3.13
C LEU A 175 13.20 -32.11 -2.28
N ARG A 176 13.29 -31.26 -1.26
CA ARG A 176 12.12 -30.61 -0.65
C ARG A 176 12.12 -29.12 -0.94
N LEU A 177 11.01 -28.63 -1.47
CA LEU A 177 10.81 -27.24 -1.86
C LEU A 177 9.55 -26.69 -1.18
N ARG A 178 9.46 -25.37 -1.03
CA ARG A 178 8.23 -24.68 -0.63
C ARG A 178 7.88 -23.61 -1.64
N GLY A 179 6.65 -23.60 -2.14
CA GLY A 179 6.17 -22.51 -3.00
C GLY A 179 5.98 -21.25 -2.17
N THR A 180 6.53 -20.12 -2.60
CA THR A 180 6.54 -18.90 -1.79
C THR A 180 5.54 -17.87 -2.32
N VAL A 181 5.74 -17.40 -3.55
CA VAL A 181 4.91 -16.33 -4.15
C VAL A 181 4.70 -16.55 -5.65
N PRO A 182 3.63 -15.99 -6.24
CA PRO A 182 3.47 -15.93 -7.69
C PRO A 182 4.67 -15.25 -8.38
N CYS A 183 5.00 -15.74 -9.58
CA CYS A 183 6.20 -15.34 -10.29
C CYS A 183 5.90 -14.18 -11.27
N GLY A 184 6.09 -12.94 -10.84
CA GLY A 184 5.85 -11.75 -11.68
C GLY A 184 6.73 -11.74 -12.94
N ARG A 185 6.14 -11.47 -14.11
CA ARG A 185 6.80 -11.46 -15.42
C ARG A 185 6.98 -10.03 -15.96
N CYS A 186 8.04 -9.83 -16.72
CA CYS A 186 8.39 -8.54 -17.33
C CYS A 186 8.36 -8.63 -18.86
N GLY A 187 8.71 -7.52 -19.52
CA GLY A 187 8.76 -7.43 -20.98
C GLY A 187 9.74 -8.41 -21.64
N PHE A 188 10.62 -9.09 -20.88
CA PHE A 188 11.41 -10.18 -21.42
C PHE A 188 10.55 -11.25 -22.11
N THR A 189 9.35 -11.51 -21.58
CA THR A 189 8.43 -12.52 -22.13
C THR A 189 7.93 -12.22 -23.54
N SER A 190 7.98 -10.96 -23.98
CA SER A 190 7.62 -10.57 -25.35
C SER A 190 8.79 -10.55 -26.32
N LEU A 191 10.04 -10.64 -25.85
CA LEU A 191 11.21 -10.52 -26.72
C LEU A 191 11.41 -11.76 -27.61
N PRO A 192 12.15 -11.63 -28.73
CA PRO A 192 12.63 -12.79 -29.45
C PRO A 192 13.63 -13.57 -28.59
N VAL A 193 13.64 -14.90 -28.68
CA VAL A 193 14.52 -15.76 -27.86
C VAL A 193 15.11 -16.89 -28.70
N GLY A 194 16.44 -17.01 -28.69
CA GLY A 194 17.19 -17.99 -29.48
C GLY A 194 16.87 -17.93 -30.97
N ASP A 195 17.07 -19.06 -31.65
CA ASP A 195 16.58 -19.28 -33.01
C ASP A 195 15.11 -19.75 -32.96
N GLY A 196 14.22 -19.04 -33.66
CA GLY A 196 12.86 -19.50 -33.93
C GLY A 196 11.74 -19.03 -32.99
N LEU A 197 12.00 -18.21 -31.98
CA LEU A 197 10.92 -17.50 -31.24
C LEU A 197 10.94 -16.00 -31.57
N PRO A 198 9.98 -15.48 -32.36
CA PRO A 198 9.93 -14.07 -32.70
C PRO A 198 9.48 -13.20 -31.52
N GLU A 199 9.60 -11.88 -31.67
CA GLU A 199 8.95 -10.95 -30.75
C GLU A 199 7.43 -11.18 -30.75
N ASP A 200 6.84 -11.25 -29.55
CA ASP A 200 5.40 -11.43 -29.39
C ASP A 200 4.87 -10.64 -28.18
N PRO A 201 4.46 -9.37 -28.38
CA PRO A 201 3.86 -8.56 -27.34
C PRO A 201 2.51 -9.07 -26.81
N ALA A 202 1.83 -9.97 -27.53
CA ALA A 202 0.54 -10.52 -27.08
C ALA A 202 0.72 -11.40 -25.83
N VAL A 203 1.86 -12.05 -25.68
CA VAL A 203 2.23 -12.83 -24.49
C VAL A 203 2.16 -11.97 -23.23
N LEU A 204 2.95 -10.89 -23.16
CA LEU A 204 2.97 -10.02 -21.98
C LEU A 204 1.62 -9.35 -21.73
N ARG A 205 0.94 -8.87 -22.79
CA ARG A 205 -0.40 -8.26 -22.64
C ARG A 205 -1.40 -9.23 -22.02
N THR A 206 -1.36 -10.50 -22.43
CA THR A 206 -2.25 -11.53 -21.90
C THR A 206 -1.90 -11.90 -20.47
N LEU A 207 -0.60 -12.01 -20.15
CA LEU A 207 -0.14 -12.19 -18.77
C LEU A 207 -0.65 -11.07 -17.86
N VAL A 208 -0.55 -9.81 -18.28
CA VAL A 208 -1.04 -8.65 -17.51
C VAL A 208 -2.56 -8.70 -17.34
N ARG A 209 -3.32 -8.96 -18.41
CA ARG A 209 -4.79 -8.87 -18.41
C ARG A 209 -5.49 -10.05 -17.75
N ARG A 210 -4.94 -11.26 -17.89
CA ARG A 210 -5.60 -12.52 -17.48
C ARG A 210 -4.93 -13.19 -16.29
N PHE A 211 -3.63 -13.01 -16.15
CA PHE A 211 -2.83 -13.68 -15.12
C PHE A 211 -2.19 -12.69 -14.14
N GLU A 212 -2.71 -11.46 -14.06
CA GLU A 212 -2.25 -10.41 -13.13
C GLU A 212 -0.73 -10.15 -13.20
N ARG A 213 -0.15 -10.29 -14.39
CA ARG A 213 1.30 -10.20 -14.67
C ARG A 213 2.13 -11.33 -14.03
N ASN A 214 1.52 -12.34 -13.44
CA ASN A 214 2.21 -13.49 -12.84
C ASN A 214 2.13 -14.72 -13.75
N PHE A 215 3.18 -15.55 -13.77
CA PHE A 215 3.17 -16.82 -14.50
C PHE A 215 4.19 -17.79 -13.91
N GLY A 216 3.72 -18.89 -13.33
CA GLY A 216 4.52 -19.76 -12.45
C GLY A 216 4.62 -19.24 -11.02
N ILE A 217 5.41 -19.92 -10.19
CA ILE A 217 5.70 -19.55 -8.79
C ILE A 217 7.21 -19.51 -8.52
N TYR A 218 7.63 -18.75 -7.53
CA TYR A 218 8.94 -18.92 -6.92
C TYR A 218 8.88 -20.00 -5.84
N CYS A 219 9.97 -20.75 -5.71
CA CYS A 219 10.15 -21.75 -4.67
C CYS A 219 11.44 -21.49 -3.91
N GLU A 220 11.39 -21.71 -2.60
CA GLU A 220 12.59 -21.85 -1.77
C GLU A 220 13.02 -23.31 -1.66
N VAL A 221 14.33 -23.52 -1.49
CA VAL A 221 14.92 -24.84 -1.31
C VAL A 221 14.98 -25.13 0.17
N ILE A 222 14.22 -26.14 0.62
CA ILE A 222 14.26 -26.62 2.01
C ILE A 222 15.41 -27.60 2.16
N ASP A 223 15.44 -28.64 1.31
CA ASP A 223 16.53 -29.60 1.23
C ASP A 223 17.15 -29.57 -0.17
N ALA A 224 18.46 -29.32 -0.21
CA ALA A 224 19.29 -29.33 -1.40
C ALA A 224 19.55 -30.77 -1.90
N GLY A 225 19.89 -30.91 -3.18
CA GLY A 225 20.18 -32.21 -3.76
C GLY A 225 20.24 -32.22 -5.28
N THR A 226 20.35 -33.43 -5.82
CA THR A 226 20.40 -33.67 -7.26
C THR A 226 19.00 -33.89 -7.83
N LEU A 227 18.71 -33.24 -8.95
CA LEU A 227 17.46 -33.36 -9.66
C LEU A 227 17.65 -33.92 -11.07
N HIS A 228 16.76 -34.81 -11.48
CA HIS A 228 16.72 -35.40 -12.82
C HIS A 228 15.36 -35.16 -13.47
N VAL A 229 15.32 -35.02 -14.79
CA VAL A 229 14.06 -35.03 -15.56
C VAL A 229 13.29 -36.33 -15.26
N ALA A 230 11.96 -36.24 -15.25
CA ALA A 230 11.03 -37.27 -14.79
C ALA A 230 11.06 -37.56 -13.27
N ALA A 231 11.79 -36.77 -12.47
CA ALA A 231 11.68 -36.87 -11.01
C ALA A 231 10.22 -36.65 -10.56
N PRO A 232 9.68 -37.51 -9.69
CA PRO A 232 8.30 -37.41 -9.25
C PRO A 232 8.10 -36.17 -8.37
N LEU A 233 6.99 -35.46 -8.59
CA LEU A 233 6.51 -34.40 -7.72
C LEU A 233 5.39 -34.97 -6.85
N HIS A 234 5.54 -34.83 -5.53
CA HIS A 234 4.49 -35.16 -4.58
C HIS A 234 4.28 -34.00 -3.62
N ALA A 235 3.04 -33.50 -3.58
CA ALA A 235 2.59 -32.59 -2.55
C ALA A 235 1.35 -33.15 -1.88
N THR A 236 1.39 -33.30 -0.56
CA THR A 236 0.19 -33.39 0.26
C THR A 236 -0.23 -31.97 0.59
N ALA A 237 -0.93 -31.32 -0.35
CA ALA A 237 -1.65 -30.13 0.00
C ALA A 237 -2.74 -30.53 1.01
N SER A 238 -2.98 -29.72 2.04
CA SER A 238 -4.25 -29.80 2.77
C SER A 238 -5.39 -29.85 1.75
N ALA A 239 -6.43 -30.65 1.97
CA ALA A 239 -7.55 -30.79 1.02
C ALA A 239 -8.33 -29.49 0.77
N GLN A 240 -8.00 -28.43 1.46
CA GLN A 240 -8.50 -27.11 1.23
C GLN A 240 -7.35 -26.29 0.66
N GLY A 241 -7.54 -25.63 -0.49
CA GLY A 241 -6.84 -24.37 -0.73
C GLY A 241 -7.04 -23.42 0.46
N PRO A 242 -6.37 -22.26 0.54
CA PRO A 242 -6.52 -21.36 1.68
C PRO A 242 -8.01 -21.22 2.07
N GLY A 243 -8.36 -21.71 3.27
CA GLY A 243 -9.76 -21.85 3.71
C GLY A 243 -10.42 -20.48 3.78
N PRO A 244 -11.75 -20.37 3.57
CA PRO A 244 -12.43 -19.09 3.37
C PRO A 244 -12.10 -18.07 4.46
N VAL A 245 -11.72 -16.86 4.06
CA VAL A 245 -11.63 -15.72 4.96
C VAL A 245 -13.00 -15.05 5.01
N VAL A 246 -13.59 -15.03 6.20
CA VAL A 246 -14.79 -14.25 6.49
C VAL A 246 -14.38 -13.00 7.27
N ILE A 247 -14.83 -11.84 6.81
CA ILE A 247 -14.58 -10.55 7.45
C ILE A 247 -15.92 -10.00 7.94
N VAL A 248 -16.05 -9.78 9.25
CA VAL A 248 -17.23 -9.17 9.86
C VAL A 248 -16.96 -7.68 10.07
N GLY A 249 -17.50 -6.86 9.18
CA GLY A 249 -17.35 -5.40 9.18
C GLY A 249 -16.80 -4.85 7.86
N GLY A 250 -17.68 -4.27 7.04
CA GLY A 250 -17.33 -3.59 5.78
C GLY A 250 -16.81 -2.15 5.93
N GLY A 251 -16.14 -1.81 7.04
CA GLY A 251 -15.52 -0.51 7.24
C GLY A 251 -14.07 -0.45 6.72
N GLN A 252 -13.36 0.65 7.03
CA GLN A 252 -11.94 0.85 6.68
C GLN A 252 -11.08 -0.39 6.94
N ALA A 253 -11.09 -0.89 8.18
CA ALA A 253 -10.23 -2.00 8.59
C ALA A 253 -10.52 -3.28 7.78
N GLY A 254 -11.80 -3.65 7.61
CA GLY A 254 -12.18 -4.88 6.91
C GLY A 254 -11.89 -4.85 5.41
N VAL A 255 -12.20 -3.73 4.74
CA VAL A 255 -11.87 -3.57 3.32
C VAL A 255 -10.37 -3.50 3.08
N THR A 256 -9.64 -2.77 3.92
CA THR A 256 -8.18 -2.72 3.82
C THR A 256 -7.57 -4.11 4.05
N ALA A 257 -8.11 -4.92 4.97
CA ALA A 257 -7.62 -6.28 5.21
C ALA A 257 -7.88 -7.19 4.00
N ALA A 258 -9.06 -7.12 3.39
CA ALA A 258 -9.36 -7.86 2.16
C ALA A 258 -8.39 -7.50 1.02
N ARG A 259 -8.12 -6.20 0.84
CA ARG A 259 -7.17 -5.71 -0.16
C ARG A 259 -5.73 -6.12 0.16
N ALA A 260 -5.33 -6.05 1.42
CA ALA A 260 -4.00 -6.45 1.85
C ALA A 260 -3.79 -7.96 1.64
N LEU A 261 -4.78 -8.79 1.97
CA LEU A 261 -4.75 -10.23 1.69
C LEU A 261 -4.54 -10.51 0.19
N ARG A 262 -5.28 -9.83 -0.69
CA ARG A 262 -5.07 -9.95 -2.15
C ARG A 262 -3.69 -9.46 -2.58
N LYS A 263 -3.29 -8.27 -2.13
CA LYS A 263 -1.98 -7.66 -2.42
C LYS A 263 -0.83 -8.61 -2.06
N HIS A 264 -0.95 -9.31 -0.94
CA HIS A 264 0.08 -10.21 -0.41
C HIS A 264 -0.02 -11.66 -0.91
N GLY A 265 -0.97 -11.96 -1.81
CA GLY A 265 -1.04 -13.23 -2.52
C GLY A 265 -2.02 -14.27 -1.95
N TYR A 266 -2.96 -13.87 -1.08
CA TYR A 266 -4.04 -14.77 -0.65
C TYR A 266 -4.99 -15.04 -1.82
N VAL A 267 -5.07 -16.30 -2.26
CA VAL A 267 -5.88 -16.73 -3.42
C VAL A 267 -7.24 -17.31 -3.03
N GLY A 268 -7.50 -17.52 -1.73
CA GLY A 268 -8.72 -18.13 -1.24
C GLY A 268 -9.95 -17.23 -1.33
N PRO A 269 -11.16 -17.77 -1.13
CA PRO A 269 -12.38 -16.96 -1.09
C PRO A 269 -12.35 -15.98 0.08
N ILE A 270 -12.71 -14.72 -0.17
CA ILE A 270 -12.88 -13.68 0.84
C ILE A 270 -14.33 -13.19 0.77
N ARG A 271 -15.03 -13.21 1.90
CA ARG A 271 -16.38 -12.66 2.05
C ARG A 271 -16.42 -11.60 3.15
N ILE A 272 -17.02 -10.45 2.86
CA ILE A 272 -17.15 -9.32 3.77
C ILE A 272 -18.63 -9.11 4.08
N PHE A 273 -18.99 -9.22 5.35
CA PHE A 273 -20.33 -8.88 5.84
C PHE A 273 -20.35 -7.44 6.36
N ALA A 274 -21.21 -6.61 5.79
CA ALA A 274 -21.44 -5.25 6.23
C ALA A 274 -22.87 -5.09 6.76
N ALA A 275 -22.99 -4.61 7.99
CA ALA A 275 -24.30 -4.28 8.58
C ALA A 275 -24.96 -3.05 7.92
N GLU A 276 -24.15 -2.13 7.39
CA GLU A 276 -24.65 -0.94 6.69
C GLU A 276 -25.08 -1.28 5.25
N ARG A 277 -26.10 -0.57 4.74
CA ARG A 277 -26.60 -0.75 3.37
C ARG A 277 -25.75 -0.05 2.29
N HIS A 278 -24.85 0.82 2.72
CA HIS A 278 -23.99 1.61 1.83
C HIS A 278 -22.75 0.80 1.46
N LEU A 279 -22.21 1.02 0.25
CA LEU A 279 -20.89 0.51 -0.11
C LEU A 279 -19.86 0.99 0.92
N PRO A 280 -18.82 0.20 1.25
CA PRO A 280 -17.76 0.62 2.16
C PRO A 280 -17.21 2.00 1.79
N TYR A 281 -16.99 2.86 2.78
CA TYR A 281 -16.61 4.25 2.58
C TYR A 281 -15.72 4.77 3.73
N GLU A 282 -15.04 5.89 3.51
CA GLU A 282 -14.23 6.53 4.54
C GLU A 282 -15.10 7.29 5.54
N ARG A 283 -14.94 7.04 6.85
CA ARG A 283 -15.70 7.76 7.89
C ARG A 283 -15.20 9.18 8.21
N PRO A 284 -13.91 9.54 8.11
CA PRO A 284 -13.44 10.89 8.46
C PRO A 284 -14.15 12.07 7.77
N PRO A 285 -14.62 11.96 6.51
CA PRO A 285 -15.42 13.00 5.85
C PRO A 285 -16.80 13.28 6.48
N LEU A 286 -17.39 12.34 7.24
CA LEU A 286 -18.76 12.46 7.75
C LEU A 286 -18.99 13.68 8.64
N SER A 287 -17.99 14.05 9.44
CA SER A 287 -18.03 15.23 10.33
C SER A 287 -17.64 16.54 9.64
N LYS A 288 -17.01 16.46 8.45
CA LYS A 288 -16.48 17.63 7.72
C LYS A 288 -17.45 18.12 6.65
N HIS A 289 -18.16 17.20 6.00
CA HIS A 289 -19.03 17.50 4.87
C HIS A 289 -20.52 17.57 5.25
N ILE A 290 -20.84 17.81 6.52
CA ILE A 290 -22.25 17.90 6.95
C ILE A 290 -23.04 19.02 6.23
N LEU A 291 -22.32 20.00 5.67
CA LEU A 291 -22.83 21.11 4.88
C LEU A 291 -23.20 20.75 3.44
N ASN A 292 -22.77 19.59 2.94
CA ASN A 292 -23.11 19.09 1.62
C ASN A 292 -24.03 17.86 1.72
N PRO A 293 -25.32 18.05 2.02
CA PRO A 293 -26.29 16.96 2.00
C PRO A 293 -26.29 16.29 0.62
N GLY A 294 -25.92 15.01 0.58
CA GLY A 294 -25.83 14.23 -0.67
C GLY A 294 -24.43 14.14 -1.28
N ALA A 295 -23.39 14.74 -0.68
CA ALA A 295 -22.01 14.44 -1.07
C ALA A 295 -21.75 12.94 -0.89
N ILE A 296 -21.69 12.23 -2.02
CA ILE A 296 -21.31 10.82 -2.05
C ILE A 296 -19.88 10.75 -1.52
N VAL A 297 -19.72 10.14 -0.35
CA VAL A 297 -18.38 9.77 0.11
C VAL A 297 -17.88 8.71 -0.86
N SER A 298 -16.74 8.97 -1.50
CA SER A 298 -16.15 8.01 -2.44
C SER A 298 -16.06 6.63 -1.78
N PRO A 299 -16.55 5.58 -2.46
CA PRO A 299 -16.51 4.25 -1.89
C PRO A 299 -15.06 3.81 -1.74
N LEU A 300 -14.74 3.26 -0.57
CA LEU A 300 -13.51 2.53 -0.35
C LEU A 300 -13.43 1.34 -1.27
N LEU A 301 -14.54 0.65 -1.54
CA LEU A 301 -14.60 -0.52 -2.41
C LEU A 301 -15.84 -0.42 -3.30
N SER A 302 -15.63 -0.21 -4.60
CA SER A 302 -16.72 -0.27 -5.57
C SER A 302 -17.09 -1.73 -5.86
N ALA A 303 -18.30 -1.96 -6.40
CA ALA A 303 -18.71 -3.30 -6.85
C ALA A 303 -17.76 -3.85 -7.93
N GLN A 304 -17.26 -2.98 -8.81
CA GLN A 304 -16.31 -3.35 -9.86
C GLN A 304 -14.96 -3.76 -9.27
N ASP A 305 -14.44 -3.03 -8.29
CA ASP A 305 -13.19 -3.38 -7.63
C ASP A 305 -13.31 -4.68 -6.84
N ALA A 306 -14.44 -4.88 -6.15
CA ALA A 306 -14.74 -6.12 -5.44
C ALA A 306 -14.76 -7.32 -6.39
N ALA A 307 -15.44 -7.21 -7.53
CA ALA A 307 -15.48 -8.25 -8.55
C ALA A 307 -14.08 -8.52 -9.14
N THR A 308 -13.33 -7.47 -9.46
CA THR A 308 -11.97 -7.57 -10.01
C THR A 308 -11.03 -8.26 -9.03
N ALA A 309 -11.17 -7.97 -7.73
CA ALA A 309 -10.38 -8.60 -6.68
C ALA A 309 -11.00 -9.91 -6.15
N ASN A 310 -12.05 -10.45 -6.80
CA ASN A 310 -12.77 -11.66 -6.37
C ASN A 310 -13.16 -11.63 -4.88
N LEU A 311 -13.79 -10.54 -4.44
CA LEU A 311 -14.30 -10.32 -3.09
C LEU A 311 -15.82 -10.43 -3.11
N ALA A 312 -16.40 -11.28 -2.26
CA ALA A 312 -17.83 -11.25 -1.98
C ALA A 312 -18.12 -10.16 -0.94
N LEU A 313 -19.06 -9.26 -1.25
CA LEU A 313 -19.46 -8.17 -0.38
C LEU A 313 -20.97 -8.24 -0.15
N ASP A 314 -21.36 -8.54 1.08
CA ASP A 314 -22.75 -8.68 1.51
C ASP A 314 -23.13 -7.45 2.34
N LEU A 315 -23.86 -6.52 1.72
CA LEU A 315 -24.36 -5.29 2.35
C LEU A 315 -25.67 -5.54 3.09
N ALA A 316 -25.99 -4.67 4.06
CA ALA A 316 -27.18 -4.80 4.91
C ALA A 316 -27.38 -6.21 5.52
N THR A 317 -26.27 -6.92 5.73
CA THR A 317 -26.23 -8.32 6.17
C THR A 317 -25.45 -8.39 7.48
N PRO A 318 -26.05 -7.95 8.61
CA PRO A 318 -25.40 -8.03 9.90
C PRO A 318 -25.21 -9.48 10.33
N VAL A 319 -24.05 -9.77 10.93
CA VAL A 319 -23.77 -11.06 11.60
C VAL A 319 -24.29 -10.98 13.04
N GLU A 320 -25.09 -11.95 13.44
CA GLU A 320 -25.76 -11.96 14.74
C GLU A 320 -25.14 -12.95 15.74
N ALA A 321 -24.56 -14.04 15.23
CA ALA A 321 -23.87 -15.06 16.02
C ALA A 321 -22.57 -15.56 15.35
N ILE A 322 -21.64 -16.02 16.18
CA ILE A 322 -20.40 -16.70 15.77
C ILE A 322 -20.32 -17.99 16.58
N ASP A 323 -20.16 -19.12 15.91
CA ASP A 323 -19.80 -20.40 16.51
C ASP A 323 -18.32 -20.68 16.22
N LEU A 324 -17.48 -20.52 17.23
CA LEU A 324 -16.03 -20.73 17.12
C LEU A 324 -15.67 -22.22 16.96
N ASN A 325 -16.44 -23.12 17.57
CA ASN A 325 -16.19 -24.56 17.52
C ASN A 325 -16.56 -25.12 16.15
N ALA A 326 -17.72 -24.73 15.62
CA ALA A 326 -18.18 -25.11 14.29
C ALA A 326 -17.52 -24.26 13.16
N ARG A 327 -16.78 -23.21 13.54
CA ARG A 327 -16.17 -22.21 12.66
C ARG A 327 -17.16 -21.62 11.66
N GLN A 328 -18.26 -21.08 12.18
CA GLN A 328 -19.37 -20.54 11.41
C GLN A 328 -19.81 -19.17 11.92
N VAL A 329 -20.34 -18.35 11.02
CA VAL A 329 -21.10 -17.14 11.35
C VAL A 329 -22.54 -17.30 10.91
N GLU A 330 -23.47 -16.73 11.66
CA GLU A 330 -24.89 -16.66 11.33
C GLU A 330 -25.28 -15.19 11.08
N THR A 331 -25.89 -14.93 9.93
CA THR A 331 -26.39 -13.61 9.54
C THR A 331 -27.85 -13.43 9.95
N ALA A 332 -28.33 -12.19 10.00
CA ALA A 332 -29.69 -11.86 10.46
C ALA A 332 -30.83 -12.46 9.62
N ASP A 333 -30.55 -12.92 8.40
CA ASP A 333 -31.49 -13.67 7.56
C ASP A 333 -31.51 -15.18 7.87
N GLY A 334 -30.72 -15.63 8.86
CA GLY A 334 -30.56 -17.02 9.25
C GLY A 334 -29.55 -17.81 8.39
N SER A 335 -28.86 -17.16 7.45
CA SER A 335 -27.83 -17.84 6.64
C SER A 335 -26.60 -18.19 7.48
N ILE A 336 -26.10 -19.41 7.32
CA ILE A 336 -24.92 -19.93 8.01
C ILE A 336 -23.74 -20.01 7.04
N VAL A 337 -22.60 -19.42 7.41
CA VAL A 337 -21.41 -19.37 6.57
C VAL A 337 -20.18 -19.84 7.34
N SER A 338 -19.55 -20.91 6.86
CA SER A 338 -18.30 -21.43 7.43
C SER A 338 -17.09 -20.58 7.08
N PHE A 339 -16.10 -20.53 7.96
CA PHE A 339 -14.83 -19.85 7.75
C PHE A 339 -13.64 -20.76 8.05
N GLY A 340 -12.56 -20.59 7.30
CA GLY A 340 -11.22 -21.06 7.68
C GLY A 340 -10.54 -20.06 8.60
N THR A 341 -10.65 -18.78 8.24
CA THR A 341 -10.13 -17.63 8.99
C THR A 341 -11.24 -16.60 9.19
N LEU A 342 -11.37 -16.05 10.40
CA LEU A 342 -12.33 -15.01 10.73
C LEU A 342 -11.60 -13.71 11.10
N ILE A 343 -11.96 -12.60 10.47
CA ILE A 343 -11.45 -11.26 10.80
C ILE A 343 -12.62 -10.41 11.32
N LEU A 344 -12.53 -9.98 12.57
CA LEU A 344 -13.49 -9.13 13.26
C LEU A 344 -13.06 -7.66 13.11
N ALA A 345 -13.74 -6.94 12.21
CA ALA A 345 -13.46 -5.55 11.85
C ALA A 345 -14.67 -4.65 12.15
N MET A 346 -15.36 -4.92 13.27
CA MET A 346 -16.68 -4.35 13.60
C MET A 346 -16.62 -2.89 14.10
N GLY A 347 -15.42 -2.33 14.26
CA GLY A 347 -15.20 -0.97 14.72
C GLY A 347 -15.82 -0.69 16.09
N GLY A 348 -16.46 0.46 16.25
CA GLY A 348 -17.23 0.78 17.44
C GLY A 348 -18.43 1.68 17.20
N LEU A 349 -19.16 1.93 18.27
CA LEU A 349 -20.45 2.62 18.31
C LEU A 349 -20.31 3.94 19.07
N ALA A 350 -21.09 4.96 18.66
CA ALA A 350 -21.20 6.20 19.43
C ALA A 350 -21.73 5.89 20.85
N ARG A 351 -21.12 6.49 21.87
CA ARG A 351 -21.52 6.29 23.25
C ARG A 351 -22.86 7.01 23.50
N ARG A 352 -23.83 6.26 24.02
CA ARG A 352 -25.14 6.78 24.42
C ARG A 352 -25.05 7.47 25.78
N LEU A 353 -25.89 8.49 25.99
CA LEU A 353 -26.08 9.12 27.30
C LEU A 353 -27.20 8.37 28.06
N PRO A 354 -26.89 7.67 29.18
CA PRO A 354 -27.91 6.95 29.94
C PRO A 354 -29.00 7.87 30.47
N GLY A 355 -30.25 7.39 30.47
CA GLY A 355 -31.40 8.11 31.03
C GLY A 355 -31.95 9.26 30.17
N LEU A 356 -31.36 9.55 29.02
CA LEU A 356 -31.92 10.52 28.07
C LEU A 356 -33.03 9.87 27.24
N ASN A 357 -34.27 10.32 27.44
CA ASN A 357 -35.39 9.90 26.61
C ASN A 357 -35.19 10.38 25.16
N ARG A 358 -35.50 9.47 24.23
CA ARG A 358 -35.48 9.72 22.78
C ARG A 358 -36.83 9.33 22.20
N GLY A 359 -37.38 10.17 21.35
CA GLY A 359 -38.66 9.92 20.69
C GLY A 359 -39.08 10.99 19.67
N HIS A 360 -38.44 12.16 19.69
CA HIS A 360 -38.81 13.29 18.83
C HIS A 360 -37.82 13.57 17.70
N GLY A 361 -36.77 12.74 17.54
CA GLY A 361 -35.81 12.87 16.43
C GLY A 361 -34.89 14.08 16.51
N ARG A 362 -34.73 14.67 17.70
CA ARG A 362 -33.91 15.87 17.94
C ARG A 362 -32.57 15.57 18.59
N VAL A 363 -32.40 14.37 19.15
CA VAL A 363 -31.13 13.88 19.66
C VAL A 363 -30.39 13.06 18.60
N HIS A 364 -29.18 13.51 18.25
CA HIS A 364 -28.32 12.96 17.22
C HIS A 364 -27.05 12.33 17.80
N GLU A 365 -26.50 11.40 17.04
CA GLU A 365 -25.16 10.83 17.17
C GLU A 365 -24.49 10.94 15.80
N LEU A 366 -23.19 10.67 15.70
CA LEU A 366 -22.50 10.63 14.41
C LEU A 366 -21.49 9.48 14.36
N ARG A 367 -21.80 8.45 13.58
CA ARG A 367 -20.88 7.33 13.29
C ARG A 367 -21.02 6.77 11.87
N SER A 368 -22.24 6.77 11.34
CA SER A 368 -22.60 6.26 10.01
C SER A 368 -22.96 7.39 9.04
N GLN A 369 -23.02 7.06 7.76
CA GLN A 369 -23.49 7.98 6.72
C GLN A 369 -24.94 8.39 6.94
N ASP A 370 -25.77 7.48 7.48
CA ASP A 370 -27.16 7.79 7.84
C ASP A 370 -27.25 8.78 9.00
N ASP A 371 -26.36 8.66 9.99
CA ASP A 371 -26.27 9.62 11.08
C ASP A 371 -25.91 11.01 10.54
N ALA A 372 -24.92 11.06 9.65
CA ALA A 372 -24.47 12.30 9.01
C ALA A 372 -25.60 12.94 8.19
N ALA A 373 -26.34 12.14 7.42
CA ALA A 373 -27.49 12.62 6.64
C ALA A 373 -28.61 13.16 7.53
N ARG A 374 -28.95 12.47 8.63
CA ARG A 374 -29.97 12.93 9.58
C ARG A 374 -29.59 14.23 10.27
N LEU A 375 -28.34 14.33 10.72
CA LEU A 375 -27.86 15.57 11.35
C LEU A 375 -27.76 16.70 10.33
N SER A 376 -27.26 16.45 9.11
CA SER A 376 -27.23 17.43 8.02
C SER A 376 -28.62 17.98 7.70
N GLY A 377 -29.63 17.12 7.57
CA GLY A 377 -31.02 17.55 7.31
C GLY A 377 -31.66 18.35 8.46
N ALA A 378 -31.08 18.30 9.66
CA ALA A 378 -31.53 19.06 10.82
C ALA A 378 -30.85 20.44 10.97
N LEU A 379 -29.80 20.72 10.18
CA LEU A 379 -29.02 21.96 10.28
C LEU A 379 -29.40 22.92 9.16
N HIS A 380 -29.81 24.13 9.54
CA HIS A 380 -30.03 25.26 8.66
C HIS A 380 -29.57 26.56 9.35
N PRO A 381 -29.44 27.67 8.61
CA PRO A 381 -29.17 28.96 9.24
C PRO A 381 -30.20 29.26 10.35
N GLY A 382 -29.71 29.65 11.53
CA GLY A 382 -30.53 29.92 12.72
C GLY A 382 -30.89 28.70 13.59
N THR A 383 -30.57 27.47 13.19
CA THR A 383 -30.76 26.30 14.06
C THR A 383 -29.96 26.46 15.35
N ARG A 384 -30.57 26.22 16.51
CA ARG A 384 -29.87 26.16 17.80
C ARG A 384 -29.47 24.71 18.08
N LEU A 385 -28.17 24.46 18.19
CA LEU A 385 -27.59 23.14 18.41
C LEU A 385 -26.85 23.09 19.74
N PHE A 386 -27.25 22.15 20.60
CA PHE A 386 -26.43 21.70 21.71
C PHE A 386 -25.48 20.59 21.28
N ILE A 387 -24.23 20.64 21.75
CA ILE A 387 -23.26 19.57 21.57
C ILE A 387 -22.74 19.16 22.95
N LEU A 388 -22.88 17.88 23.30
CA LEU A 388 -22.28 17.33 24.51
C LEU A 388 -20.98 16.61 24.14
N GLY A 389 -19.83 17.18 24.53
CA GLY A 389 -18.51 16.60 24.34
C GLY A 389 -17.55 17.48 23.55
N GLY A 390 -16.44 17.87 24.19
CA GLY A 390 -15.36 18.68 23.60
C GLY A 390 -14.21 17.87 23.01
N GLY A 391 -14.50 16.70 22.45
CA GLY A 391 -13.54 15.89 21.69
C GLY A 391 -13.51 16.27 20.20
N TRP A 392 -12.71 15.55 19.39
CA TRP A 392 -12.54 15.83 17.96
C TRP A 392 -13.86 15.95 17.21
N ILE A 393 -14.73 14.94 17.28
CA ILE A 393 -16.04 14.95 16.58
C ILE A 393 -16.92 16.12 17.03
N GLY A 394 -16.96 16.41 18.33
CA GLY A 394 -17.76 17.52 18.86
C GLY A 394 -17.27 18.86 18.32
N MET A 395 -15.94 19.06 18.26
CA MET A 395 -15.34 20.27 17.70
C MET A 395 -15.50 20.36 16.17
N GLU A 396 -15.32 19.27 15.43
CA GLU A 396 -15.51 19.28 13.97
C GLU A 396 -16.95 19.64 13.60
N ILE A 397 -17.94 19.02 14.27
CA ILE A 397 -19.34 19.36 14.03
C ILE A 397 -19.68 20.75 14.51
N ALA A 398 -19.16 21.21 15.65
CA ALA A 398 -19.34 22.58 16.10
C ALA A 398 -18.89 23.57 15.01
N ALA A 399 -17.71 23.34 14.42
CA ALA A 399 -17.19 24.16 13.36
C ALA A 399 -18.08 24.12 12.11
N ALA A 400 -18.43 22.93 11.64
CA ALA A 400 -19.25 22.78 10.45
C ALA A 400 -20.66 23.37 10.62
N ALA A 401 -21.30 23.15 11.78
CA ALA A 401 -22.62 23.71 12.09
C ALA A 401 -22.59 25.25 12.17
N ARG A 402 -21.53 25.85 12.73
CA ARG A 402 -21.38 27.31 12.72
C ARG A 402 -21.21 27.88 11.33
N ILE A 403 -20.42 27.22 10.47
CA ILE A 403 -20.29 27.60 9.06
C ILE A 403 -21.64 27.51 8.35
N ALA A 404 -22.51 26.57 8.74
CA ALA A 404 -23.90 26.45 8.27
C ALA A 404 -24.82 27.60 8.72
N GLY A 405 -24.37 28.46 9.64
CA GLY A 405 -25.18 29.51 10.26
C GLY A 405 -26.00 29.06 11.47
N ALA A 406 -25.78 27.86 12.02
CA ALA A 406 -26.44 27.39 13.25
C ALA A 406 -25.83 28.05 14.49
N GLU A 407 -26.60 28.36 15.54
CA GLU A 407 -26.13 28.77 16.86
C GLU A 407 -25.69 27.56 17.69
N VAL A 408 -24.43 27.53 18.15
CA VAL A 408 -23.86 26.34 18.79
C VAL A 408 -23.46 26.62 20.24
N SER A 409 -24.00 25.82 21.16
CA SER A 409 -23.51 25.73 22.54
C SER A 409 -22.91 24.35 22.79
N LEU A 410 -21.64 24.30 23.16
CA LEU A 410 -20.88 23.08 23.37
C LEU A 410 -20.56 22.92 24.86
N PHE A 411 -21.01 21.81 25.43
CA PHE A 411 -20.85 21.46 26.84
C PHE A 411 -19.71 20.45 27.02
N VAL A 412 -18.81 20.77 27.95
CA VAL A 412 -17.63 19.97 28.26
C VAL A 412 -17.55 19.76 29.76
N ARG A 413 -17.43 18.51 30.19
CA ARG A 413 -17.26 18.18 31.62
C ARG A 413 -15.91 18.62 32.18
N SER A 414 -14.86 18.61 31.36
CA SER A 414 -13.53 19.11 31.72
C SER A 414 -13.44 20.63 31.63
N THR A 415 -12.32 21.17 32.10
CA THR A 415 -11.96 22.60 32.00
C THR A 415 -11.29 22.97 30.67
N ALA A 416 -11.07 22.01 29.77
CA ALA A 416 -10.39 22.19 28.49
C ALA A 416 -10.96 21.28 27.39
N LEU A 417 -10.77 21.64 26.12
CA LEU A 417 -11.07 20.79 24.96
C LEU A 417 -10.03 19.67 24.80
N ALA A 418 -10.47 18.51 24.31
CA ALA A 418 -9.65 17.30 24.11
C ALA A 418 -8.67 16.95 25.28
N PRO A 419 -9.11 17.02 26.55
CA PRO A 419 -8.23 16.99 27.73
C PRO A 419 -7.55 15.62 27.97
N HIS A 420 -8.04 14.57 27.32
CA HIS A 420 -7.49 13.22 27.41
C HIS A 420 -6.36 12.97 26.41
N MET A 421 -6.19 13.86 25.43
CA MET A 421 -5.26 13.71 24.33
C MET A 421 -4.23 14.83 24.29
N LEU A 422 -4.63 16.06 24.58
CA LEU A 422 -3.81 17.25 24.34
C LEU A 422 -3.35 17.90 25.64
N PRO A 423 -2.09 18.38 25.69
CA PRO A 423 -1.63 19.29 26.74
C PRO A 423 -2.38 20.64 26.72
N PRO A 424 -2.47 21.34 27.86
CA PRO A 424 -3.25 22.57 28.00
C PRO A 424 -2.97 23.64 26.95
N VAL A 425 -1.70 23.87 26.60
CA VAL A 425 -1.29 24.89 25.62
C VAL A 425 -1.96 24.71 24.25
N VAL A 426 -2.17 23.47 23.82
CA VAL A 426 -2.83 23.15 22.55
C VAL A 426 -4.34 23.28 22.70
N SER A 427 -4.90 22.79 23.83
CA SER A 427 -6.32 22.93 24.15
C SER A 427 -6.77 24.39 24.24
N ASP A 428 -5.91 25.28 24.75
CA ASP A 428 -6.16 26.72 24.83
C ASP A 428 -6.22 27.36 23.45
N ALA A 429 -5.32 26.98 22.54
CA ALA A 429 -5.33 27.43 21.15
C ALA A 429 -6.63 27.01 20.43
N LEU A 430 -7.07 25.76 20.61
CA LEU A 430 -8.35 25.27 20.08
C LEU A 430 -9.54 26.00 20.72
N THR A 431 -9.49 26.27 22.02
CA THR A 431 -10.54 27.03 22.73
C THR A 431 -10.66 28.45 22.18
N ALA A 432 -9.54 29.12 21.94
CA ALA A 432 -9.51 30.44 21.33
C ALA A 432 -10.09 30.41 19.90
N LEU A 433 -9.71 29.41 19.10
CA LEU A 433 -10.24 29.22 17.74
C LEU A 433 -11.78 29.09 17.74
N HIS A 434 -12.34 28.24 18.59
CA HIS A 434 -13.78 28.02 18.67
C HIS A 434 -14.54 29.25 19.16
N ARG A 435 -14.02 29.95 20.19
CA ARG A 435 -14.63 31.18 20.69
C ARG A 435 -14.63 32.30 19.65
N ALA A 436 -13.53 32.44 18.90
CA ALA A 436 -13.42 33.45 17.84
C ALA A 436 -14.49 33.26 16.74
N HIS A 437 -14.95 32.04 16.52
CA HIS A 437 -16.03 31.71 15.57
C HIS A 437 -17.43 31.68 16.19
N GLY A 438 -17.58 32.19 17.42
CA GLY A 438 -18.86 32.37 18.09
C GLY A 438 -19.47 31.09 18.68
N ILE A 439 -18.66 30.07 18.97
CA ILE A 439 -19.11 28.92 19.76
C ILE A 439 -19.27 29.36 21.23
N THR A 440 -20.43 29.07 21.82
CA THR A 440 -20.61 29.20 23.27
C THR A 440 -20.07 27.95 23.97
N LEU A 441 -18.93 28.07 24.65
CA LEU A 441 -18.29 26.96 25.35
C LEU A 441 -18.65 26.96 26.85
N HIS A 442 -19.26 25.86 27.32
CA HIS A 442 -19.54 25.63 28.74
C HIS A 442 -18.59 24.56 29.27
N PHE A 443 -17.58 24.96 30.06
CA PHE A 443 -16.60 24.07 30.67
C PHE A 443 -16.94 23.71 32.12
N GLY A 444 -16.47 22.55 32.59
CA GLY A 444 -16.64 22.13 33.99
C GLY A 444 -18.08 21.84 34.39
N VAL A 445 -18.96 21.55 33.42
CA VAL A 445 -20.40 21.41 33.64
C VAL A 445 -20.91 19.99 33.37
N GLU A 446 -21.95 19.61 34.10
CA GLU A 446 -22.70 18.36 33.88
C GLU A 446 -24.17 18.69 33.56
N PRO A 447 -24.49 18.98 32.28
CA PRO A 447 -25.85 19.33 31.88
C PRO A 447 -26.80 18.12 31.94
N ARG A 448 -28.07 18.36 32.30
CA ARG A 448 -29.16 17.39 32.13
C ARG A 448 -30.01 17.78 30.92
N PHE A 449 -30.13 16.87 29.96
CA PHE A 449 -30.91 17.12 28.74
C PHE A 449 -32.27 16.41 28.79
N HIS A 450 -33.28 17.08 28.26
CA HIS A 450 -34.63 16.55 28.11
C HIS A 450 -35.12 16.87 26.69
N GLU A 451 -35.31 15.83 25.87
CA GLU A 451 -35.92 15.99 24.55
C GLU A 451 -37.42 16.26 24.68
N THR A 452 -37.94 17.20 23.89
CA THR A 452 -39.36 17.52 23.76
C THR A 452 -39.77 17.51 22.28
N GLU A 453 -41.07 17.59 22.01
CA GLU A 453 -41.58 17.69 20.63
C GLU A 453 -41.02 18.92 19.89
N THR A 454 -40.79 20.01 20.61
CA THR A 454 -40.39 21.32 20.05
C THR A 454 -38.90 21.62 20.14
N GLY A 455 -38.10 20.83 20.87
CA GLY A 455 -36.68 21.11 21.05
C GLY A 455 -36.00 20.20 22.06
N VAL A 456 -34.88 20.68 22.59
CA VAL A 456 -34.14 20.07 23.70
C VAL A 456 -33.97 21.12 24.79
N ARG A 457 -34.37 20.77 26.02
CA ARG A 457 -34.11 21.56 27.22
C ARG A 457 -32.83 21.07 27.90
N CYS A 458 -31.99 22.00 28.34
CA CYS A 458 -30.77 21.74 29.06
C CYS A 458 -30.81 22.43 30.42
N GLU A 459 -30.63 21.67 31.50
CA GLU A 459 -30.45 22.21 32.85
C GLU A 459 -28.98 22.17 33.21
N VAL A 460 -28.38 23.33 33.49
CA VAL A 460 -26.95 23.43 33.76
C VAL A 460 -26.67 24.61 34.70
N GLY A 461 -25.98 24.36 35.80
CA GLY A 461 -25.60 25.43 36.75
C GLY A 461 -26.77 26.27 37.27
N GLY A 462 -27.97 25.68 37.41
CA GLY A 462 -29.20 26.38 37.82
C GLY A 462 -29.88 27.19 36.70
N GLN A 463 -29.35 27.15 35.48
CA GLN A 463 -29.95 27.77 34.30
C GLN A 463 -30.71 26.74 33.47
N HIS A 464 -31.75 27.21 32.76
CA HIS A 464 -32.48 26.44 31.78
C HIS A 464 -32.23 27.03 30.39
N LEU A 465 -31.58 26.25 29.53
CA LEU A 465 -31.29 26.62 28.14
C LEU A 465 -32.17 25.80 27.19
N THR A 466 -32.45 26.32 26.00
CA THR A 466 -33.21 25.62 24.95
C THR A 466 -32.47 25.63 23.62
N ALA A 467 -32.56 24.51 22.90
CA ALA A 467 -32.05 24.34 21.54
C ALA A 467 -33.06 23.53 20.72
N ASP A 468 -32.87 23.48 19.41
CA ASP A 468 -33.73 22.71 18.51
C ASP A 468 -33.26 21.25 18.43
N HIS A 469 -31.94 21.04 18.54
CA HIS A 469 -31.28 19.74 18.44
C HIS A 469 -30.15 19.57 19.47
N LEU A 470 -29.82 18.31 19.77
CA LEU A 470 -28.69 17.90 20.60
C LEU A 470 -27.83 16.87 19.86
N LEU A 471 -26.53 17.10 19.74
CA LEU A 471 -25.56 16.09 19.33
C LEU A 471 -24.84 15.51 20.56
N LEU A 472 -24.82 14.18 20.67
CA LEU A 472 -23.95 13.48 21.61
C LEU A 472 -22.61 13.14 20.94
N ALA A 473 -21.54 13.77 21.42
CA ALA A 473 -20.15 13.57 20.98
C ALA A 473 -19.24 13.15 22.16
N ILE A 474 -19.73 12.24 23.00
CA ILE A 474 -19.10 11.81 24.27
C ILE A 474 -18.18 10.58 24.13
N GLY A 475 -17.59 10.41 22.95
CA GLY A 475 -16.71 9.29 22.61
C GLY A 475 -17.45 8.04 22.14
N MET A 476 -16.71 6.93 22.03
CA MET A 476 -17.21 5.67 21.50
C MET A 476 -16.98 4.50 22.47
N VAL A 477 -17.62 3.37 22.12
CA VAL A 477 -17.41 2.05 22.72
C VAL A 477 -17.07 1.06 21.61
N ALA A 478 -16.21 0.07 21.89
CA ALA A 478 -15.91 -0.95 20.89
C ALA A 478 -17.18 -1.79 20.62
N ASN A 479 -17.36 -2.21 19.37
CA ASN A 479 -18.46 -3.09 18.99
C ASN A 479 -18.07 -4.56 19.22
N ASP A 480 -17.74 -4.91 20.46
CA ASP A 480 -17.22 -6.21 20.88
C ASP A 480 -18.31 -7.19 21.37
N GLY A 481 -19.58 -6.77 21.33
CA GLY A 481 -20.69 -7.55 21.87
C GLY A 481 -20.88 -8.92 21.20
N LEU A 482 -20.67 -9.00 19.89
CA LEU A 482 -20.74 -10.26 19.14
C LEU A 482 -19.62 -11.22 19.56
N ALA A 483 -18.39 -10.71 19.62
CA ALA A 483 -17.21 -11.49 20.04
C ALA A 483 -17.33 -12.01 21.48
N ARG A 484 -17.83 -11.16 22.40
CA ARG A 484 -18.05 -11.56 23.80
C ARG A 484 -19.06 -12.69 23.92
N ARG A 485 -20.18 -12.63 23.16
CA ARG A 485 -21.17 -13.72 23.15
C ARG A 485 -20.63 -15.01 22.54
N ALA A 486 -19.69 -14.90 21.60
CA ALA A 486 -18.99 -16.03 21.00
C ALA A 486 -17.93 -16.67 21.92
N GLY A 487 -17.64 -16.06 23.07
CA GLY A 487 -16.67 -16.57 24.05
C GLY A 487 -15.24 -16.02 23.89
N LEU A 488 -15.02 -14.97 23.10
CA LEU A 488 -13.72 -14.30 23.01
C LEU A 488 -13.50 -13.34 24.18
N ASP A 489 -12.25 -13.21 24.61
CA ASP A 489 -11.86 -12.29 25.68
C ASP A 489 -12.02 -10.83 25.23
N CYS A 490 -12.81 -10.06 25.99
CA CYS A 490 -13.13 -8.68 25.65
C CYS A 490 -13.07 -7.77 26.88
N ALA A 491 -12.52 -6.56 26.73
CA ALA A 491 -12.42 -5.53 27.76
C ALA A 491 -12.73 -4.13 27.19
N ASN A 492 -13.95 -3.95 26.64
CA ASN A 492 -14.30 -2.81 25.78
C ASN A 492 -13.36 -2.78 24.56
N GLY A 493 -13.42 -3.88 23.81
CA GLY A 493 -12.50 -4.22 22.73
C GLY A 493 -12.11 -5.69 22.85
N ILE A 494 -11.91 -6.35 21.72
CA ILE A 494 -11.50 -7.75 21.64
C ILE A 494 -10.00 -7.80 21.94
N LEU A 495 -9.60 -8.58 22.94
CA LEU A 495 -8.19 -8.74 23.29
C LEU A 495 -7.46 -9.44 22.14
N THR A 496 -6.35 -8.86 21.72
CA THR A 496 -5.48 -9.45 20.70
C THR A 496 -4.03 -9.40 21.13
N ASP A 497 -3.17 -10.12 20.44
CA ASP A 497 -1.74 -9.78 20.40
C ASP A 497 -1.47 -8.59 19.46
N GLU A 498 -0.20 -8.24 19.25
CA GLU A 498 0.20 -7.14 18.35
C GLU A 498 -0.05 -7.43 16.87
N THR A 499 -0.30 -8.69 16.48
CA THR A 499 -0.63 -9.08 15.10
C THR A 499 -2.13 -9.03 14.81
N GLY A 500 -2.95 -8.90 15.86
CA GLY A 500 -4.40 -8.94 15.81
C GLY A 500 -4.98 -10.32 16.10
N ALA A 501 -4.17 -11.32 16.45
CA ALA A 501 -4.65 -12.66 16.79
C ALA A 501 -5.38 -12.64 18.15
N THR A 502 -6.56 -13.28 18.20
CA THR A 502 -7.36 -13.40 19.43
C THR A 502 -6.96 -14.64 20.25
N SER A 503 -7.68 -14.93 21.35
CA SER A 503 -7.50 -16.17 22.10
C SER A 503 -7.95 -17.44 21.35
N HIS A 504 -8.59 -17.31 20.18
CA HIS A 504 -8.98 -18.44 19.35
C HIS A 504 -8.15 -18.51 18.06
N GLU A 505 -7.63 -19.70 17.75
CA GLU A 505 -6.84 -19.95 16.55
C GLU A 505 -7.63 -19.63 15.28
N GLY A 506 -7.01 -18.93 14.34
CA GLY A 506 -7.62 -18.53 13.07
C GLY A 506 -8.64 -17.39 13.19
N VAL A 507 -8.79 -16.77 14.36
CA VAL A 507 -9.68 -15.63 14.58
C VAL A 507 -8.87 -14.39 14.97
N PHE A 508 -9.11 -13.30 14.25
CA PHE A 508 -8.38 -12.06 14.37
C PHE A 508 -9.34 -10.89 14.62
N ALA A 509 -8.87 -9.82 15.25
CA ALA A 509 -9.59 -8.56 15.38
C ALA A 509 -8.71 -7.37 14.97
N ILE A 510 -9.29 -6.41 14.25
CA ILE A 510 -8.58 -5.22 13.72
C ILE A 510 -9.44 -3.95 13.75
N GLY A 511 -8.78 -2.80 13.69
CA GLY A 511 -9.41 -1.48 13.76
C GLY A 511 -9.90 -1.14 15.17
N ASP A 512 -10.88 -0.25 15.28
CA ASP A 512 -11.36 0.27 16.57
C ASP A 512 -11.93 -0.79 17.52
N VAL A 513 -12.19 -2.02 17.06
CA VAL A 513 -12.68 -3.11 17.92
C VAL A 513 -11.54 -3.86 18.61
N ALA A 514 -10.32 -3.80 18.08
CA ALA A 514 -9.17 -4.53 18.62
C ALA A 514 -8.55 -3.82 19.82
N LEU A 515 -8.12 -4.59 20.81
CA LEU A 515 -7.42 -4.13 22.01
C LEU A 515 -6.10 -4.92 22.15
N PRO A 516 -5.03 -4.51 21.45
CA PRO A 516 -3.70 -5.09 21.60
C PRO A 516 -3.02 -4.61 22.90
N PRO A 517 -1.88 -5.21 23.32
CA PRO A 517 -1.14 -4.79 24.51
C PRO A 517 -0.65 -3.33 24.43
N SER A 518 -0.30 -2.85 23.23
CA SER A 518 0.03 -1.45 22.96
C SER A 518 -1.13 -0.47 23.20
N GLY A 519 -2.37 -0.97 23.29
CA GLY A 519 -3.59 -0.21 23.55
C GLY A 519 -4.43 0.02 22.30
N ARG A 520 -5.67 0.47 22.51
CA ARG A 520 -6.62 0.76 21.43
C ARG A 520 -6.45 2.19 20.91
N PHE A 521 -6.29 2.33 19.60
CA PHE A 521 -6.19 3.63 18.92
C PHE A 521 -7.30 3.76 17.86
N GLU A 522 -8.13 4.77 18.01
CA GLU A 522 -9.33 5.03 17.19
C GLU A 522 -8.99 5.94 16.00
N THR A 523 -8.06 5.50 15.14
CA THR A 523 -7.58 6.30 14.01
C THR A 523 -7.64 5.55 12.69
N TRP A 524 -7.83 6.30 11.60
CA TRP A 524 -7.82 5.77 10.24
C TRP A 524 -6.48 5.08 9.91
N GLN A 525 -5.35 5.67 10.30
CA GLN A 525 -4.03 5.07 10.06
C GLN A 525 -3.89 3.73 10.81
N ASN A 526 -4.29 3.69 12.09
CA ASN A 526 -4.21 2.46 12.88
C ASN A 526 -5.02 1.31 12.26
N ALA A 527 -6.22 1.59 11.77
CA ALA A 527 -7.04 0.60 11.06
C ALA A 527 -6.32 0.02 9.82
N ASN A 528 -5.61 0.85 9.05
CA ASN A 528 -4.86 0.39 7.88
C ASN A 528 -3.60 -0.39 8.26
N LEU A 529 -2.85 0.06 9.27
CA LEU A 529 -1.65 -0.62 9.75
C LEU A 529 -1.97 -2.01 10.33
N GLN A 530 -3.05 -2.12 11.12
CA GLN A 530 -3.51 -3.40 11.64
C GLN A 530 -4.01 -4.33 10.53
N ALA A 531 -4.70 -3.80 9.51
CA ALA A 531 -5.14 -4.57 8.36
C ALA A 531 -3.98 -5.14 7.53
N ASP A 532 -2.92 -4.36 7.27
CA ASP A 532 -1.73 -4.86 6.57
C ASP A 532 -0.98 -5.91 7.41
N ARG A 533 -0.85 -5.65 8.72
CA ARG A 533 -0.18 -6.53 9.67
C ARG A 533 -0.89 -7.89 9.79
N VAL A 534 -2.21 -7.90 9.95
CA VAL A 534 -2.97 -9.16 10.06
C VAL A 534 -2.92 -9.95 8.76
N ALA A 535 -2.98 -9.29 7.60
CA ALA A 535 -2.90 -9.97 6.30
C ALA A 535 -1.53 -10.66 6.11
N ARG A 536 -0.44 -9.97 6.44
CA ARG A 536 0.92 -10.56 6.43
C ARG A 536 1.02 -11.72 7.41
N HIS A 537 0.49 -11.57 8.62
CA HIS A 537 0.49 -12.63 9.63
C HIS A 537 -0.25 -13.88 9.15
N ILE A 538 -1.47 -13.73 8.60
CA ILE A 538 -2.26 -14.83 8.01
C ILE A 538 -1.48 -15.56 6.91
N LEU A 539 -0.63 -14.86 6.17
CA LEU A 539 0.19 -15.40 5.08
C LEU A 539 1.60 -15.84 5.52
N GLY A 540 1.93 -15.79 6.80
CA GLY A 540 3.26 -16.15 7.31
C GLY A 540 4.38 -15.21 6.86
N GLN A 541 4.05 -13.95 6.54
CA GLN A 541 4.99 -12.94 6.05
C GLN A 541 5.50 -12.01 7.18
N PRO A 542 6.68 -11.38 7.01
CA PRO A 542 7.21 -10.44 7.99
C PRO A 542 6.28 -9.24 8.21
N ALA A 543 6.17 -8.82 9.48
CA ALA A 543 5.41 -7.64 9.89
C ALA A 543 5.95 -6.36 9.22
N PRO A 544 5.09 -5.36 8.96
CA PRO A 544 5.56 -4.08 8.43
C PRO A 544 6.40 -3.34 9.48
N PRO A 545 7.30 -2.44 9.05
CA PRO A 545 8.04 -1.56 9.96
C PRO A 545 7.10 -0.77 10.87
N PRO A 546 7.52 -0.44 12.11
CA PRO A 546 6.73 0.39 12.99
C PRO A 546 6.62 1.82 12.42
N GLU A 547 5.43 2.39 12.49
CA GLU A 547 5.17 3.79 12.16
C GLU A 547 4.66 4.54 13.39
N PRO A 548 5.08 5.80 13.60
CA PRO A 548 4.50 6.61 14.65
C PRO A 548 3.02 6.86 14.34
N LEU A 549 2.20 6.83 15.40
CA LEU A 549 0.78 7.14 15.31
C LEU A 549 0.58 8.54 14.69
N ARG A 550 -0.34 8.65 13.74
CA ARG A 550 -0.74 9.89 13.08
C ARG A 550 -2.25 9.97 12.98
N PHE A 551 -2.78 11.15 13.23
CA PHE A 551 -4.17 11.49 12.92
C PHE A 551 -4.31 12.99 12.76
N TRP A 552 -5.46 13.41 12.25
CA TRP A 552 -5.75 14.82 12.01
C TRP A 552 -7.21 15.13 12.34
N SER A 553 -7.48 16.42 12.51
CA SER A 553 -8.81 16.99 12.64
C SER A 553 -8.89 18.28 11.83
N GLU A 554 -10.05 18.58 11.25
CA GLU A 554 -10.27 19.83 10.49
C GLU A 554 -11.40 20.64 11.09
N GLN A 555 -11.12 21.89 11.42
CA GLN A 555 -12.04 22.77 12.15
C GLN A 555 -11.86 24.20 11.62
N PHE A 556 -12.94 24.82 11.13
CA PHE A 556 -12.90 26.18 10.56
C PHE A 556 -11.86 26.38 9.45
N GLY A 557 -11.62 25.35 8.63
CA GLY A 557 -10.59 25.38 7.59
C GLY A 557 -9.16 25.18 8.08
N HIS A 558 -8.93 25.09 9.40
CA HIS A 558 -7.64 24.75 9.99
C HIS A 558 -7.48 23.25 10.14
N ARG A 559 -6.28 22.74 9.83
CA ARG A 559 -5.93 21.33 9.99
C ARG A 559 -5.03 21.14 11.21
N VAL A 560 -5.58 20.49 12.22
CA VAL A 560 -4.84 20.02 13.40
C VAL A 560 -4.24 18.65 13.08
N GLN A 561 -2.93 18.48 13.21
CA GLN A 561 -2.23 17.24 12.97
C GLN A 561 -1.48 16.82 14.23
N VAL A 562 -1.49 15.52 14.51
CA VAL A 562 -0.81 14.91 15.65
C VAL A 562 0.06 13.76 15.15
N VAL A 563 1.31 13.71 15.62
CA VAL A 563 2.23 12.59 15.36
C VAL A 563 2.88 12.11 16.64
N GLY A 564 2.99 10.79 16.81
CA GLY A 564 3.39 10.15 18.07
C GLY A 564 2.20 9.88 18.98
N ARG A 565 2.44 9.24 20.13
CA ARG A 565 1.41 8.93 21.12
C ARG A 565 1.20 10.14 22.02
N PRO A 566 0.03 10.80 21.99
CA PRO A 566 -0.20 11.99 22.80
C PRO A 566 -0.27 11.66 24.28
N ASP A 567 0.29 12.53 25.10
CA ASP A 567 0.18 12.50 26.55
C ASP A 567 -0.30 13.88 27.04
N PRO A 568 -1.51 13.98 27.63
CA PRO A 568 -2.03 15.26 28.11
C PRO A 568 -1.21 15.87 29.26
N LYS A 569 -0.30 15.10 29.88
CA LYS A 569 0.59 15.57 30.94
C LYS A 569 1.99 15.94 30.44
N ALA A 570 2.27 15.82 29.15
CA ALA A 570 3.59 16.10 28.62
C ALA A 570 3.98 17.59 28.76
N SER A 571 5.26 17.81 29.06
CA SER A 571 5.83 19.16 29.12
C SER A 571 6.25 19.60 27.72
N LEU A 572 5.93 20.84 27.37
CA LEU A 572 6.32 21.45 26.11
C LEU A 572 7.85 21.58 26.04
N LEU A 573 8.47 21.00 25.01
CA LEU A 573 9.92 21.13 24.79
C LEU A 573 10.25 22.33 23.92
N SER A 574 9.49 22.54 22.85
CA SER A 574 9.64 23.71 21.99
C SER A 574 8.33 24.06 21.31
N GLN A 575 8.17 25.34 20.98
CA GLN A 575 7.05 25.85 20.21
C GLN A 575 7.57 26.79 19.13
N SER A 576 7.02 26.66 17.93
CA SER A 576 7.25 27.59 16.83
C SER A 576 5.92 27.88 16.14
N GLY A 577 5.40 29.10 16.31
CA GLY A 577 4.05 29.44 15.86
C GLY A 577 2.98 28.50 16.43
N GLN A 578 2.26 27.83 15.53
CA GLN A 578 1.20 26.85 15.84
C GLN A 578 1.70 25.40 15.83
N PHE A 579 3.00 25.18 16.06
CA PHE A 579 3.61 23.87 16.22
C PHE A 579 4.18 23.71 17.63
N TRP A 580 3.85 22.59 18.28
CA TRP A 580 4.27 22.21 19.63
C TRP A 580 4.95 20.84 19.62
N ASP A 581 6.22 20.79 20.04
CA ASP A 581 6.97 19.54 20.21
C ASP A 581 7.05 19.16 21.70
N PHE A 582 6.67 17.92 22.01
CA PHE A 582 6.68 17.33 23.35
C PHE A 582 7.71 16.18 23.47
N GLY A 583 8.57 16.00 22.47
CA GLY A 583 9.59 14.97 22.43
C GLY A 583 9.06 13.65 21.90
N SER A 584 8.15 13.00 22.63
CA SER A 584 7.56 11.70 22.22
C SER A 584 6.40 11.82 21.24
N PHE A 585 5.86 13.03 21.07
CA PHE A 585 4.85 13.39 20.10
C PHE A 585 4.92 14.88 19.77
N ALA A 586 4.26 15.30 18.70
CA ALA A 586 4.11 16.69 18.33
C ALA A 586 2.70 16.98 17.82
N VAL A 587 2.26 18.22 17.98
CA VAL A 587 0.98 18.74 17.50
C VAL A 587 1.21 19.99 16.68
N GLY A 588 0.51 20.13 15.56
CA GLY A 588 0.65 21.26 14.66
C GLY A 588 -0.70 21.66 14.11
N ILE A 589 -0.98 22.96 14.06
CA ILE A 589 -2.11 23.51 13.30
C ILE A 589 -1.53 24.21 12.08
N ASP A 590 -1.93 23.77 10.90
CA ASP A 590 -1.46 24.30 9.60
C ASP A 590 0.07 24.34 9.46
N THR A 591 0.76 23.35 10.06
CA THR A 591 2.22 23.23 10.06
C THR A 591 2.68 21.85 9.56
N PRO A 592 2.26 21.43 8.35
CA PRO A 592 2.51 20.08 7.85
C PRO A 592 3.99 19.71 7.77
N GLU A 593 4.87 20.65 7.41
CA GLU A 593 6.32 20.45 7.36
C GLU A 593 6.92 20.11 8.72
N ALA A 594 6.52 20.86 9.77
CA ALA A 594 7.03 20.65 11.12
C ALA A 594 6.56 19.30 11.69
N ILE A 595 5.31 18.92 11.39
CA ILE A 595 4.77 17.61 11.73
C ILE A 595 5.50 16.49 11.00
N HIS A 596 5.85 16.68 9.72
CA HIS A 596 6.63 15.70 8.97
C HIS A 596 8.03 15.52 9.57
N ARG A 597 8.74 16.61 9.90
CA ARG A 597 10.04 16.55 10.59
C ARG A 597 9.94 15.81 11.92
N ALA A 598 8.93 16.09 12.73
CA ALA A 598 8.67 15.37 13.97
C ALA A 598 8.39 13.87 13.71
N ALA A 599 7.63 13.55 12.67
CA ALA A 599 7.35 12.17 12.29
C ALA A 599 8.62 11.40 11.90
N ARG A 600 9.51 11.98 11.08
CA ARG A 600 10.82 11.39 10.75
C ARG A 600 11.62 11.13 12.01
N ARG A 601 11.73 12.13 12.89
CA ARG A 601 12.46 12.03 14.16
C ARG A 601 11.94 10.89 15.03
N LEU A 602 10.63 10.69 15.07
CA LEU A 602 9.99 9.61 15.83
C LEU A 602 10.11 8.24 15.16
N SER A 603 10.24 8.19 13.82
CA SER A 603 10.50 6.97 13.05
C SER A 603 11.96 6.51 13.10
N LEU A 604 12.92 7.44 13.22
CA LEU A 604 14.36 7.18 13.20
C LEU A 604 14.87 6.85 14.61
N SER A 605 14.65 5.61 15.04
CA SER A 605 15.35 5.03 16.21
C SER A 605 16.73 4.43 15.85
N GLU A 606 17.18 4.52 14.59
CA GLU A 606 18.57 4.29 14.19
C GLU A 606 19.02 5.30 13.10
N PRO A 607 20.30 5.73 13.09
CA PRO A 607 20.82 6.69 12.13
C PRO A 607 21.18 6.04 10.79
N VAL A 608 20.75 6.64 9.68
CA VAL A 608 21.17 6.26 8.32
C VAL A 608 22.27 7.20 7.84
N ALA A 609 23.39 6.64 7.39
CA ALA A 609 24.52 7.39 6.84
C ALA A 609 24.22 7.92 5.42
N PRO A 610 24.73 9.11 5.04
CA PRO A 610 24.53 9.67 3.71
C PRO A 610 25.38 8.92 2.67
N GLY A 611 24.73 8.41 1.62
CA GLY A 611 25.39 7.81 0.46
C GLY A 611 25.63 8.81 -0.66
N THR A 612 26.81 8.75 -1.28
CA THR A 612 27.25 9.61 -2.40
C THR A 612 26.58 9.23 -3.72
N PRO A 613 26.16 10.19 -4.57
CA PRO A 613 25.45 9.91 -5.82
C PRO A 613 26.38 9.45 -6.97
N ALA A 614 25.83 8.62 -7.85
CA ALA A 614 26.41 8.21 -9.13
C ALA A 614 25.95 9.13 -10.29
N PRO A 615 26.77 9.35 -11.35
CA PRO A 615 26.42 10.22 -12.47
C PRO A 615 25.50 9.55 -13.51
N ALA A 616 24.69 10.35 -14.21
CA ALA A 616 23.74 9.92 -15.25
C ALA A 616 24.32 10.03 -16.69
N PRO A 617 23.86 9.20 -17.66
CA PRO A 617 24.43 9.09 -19.02
C PRO A 617 23.96 10.15 -20.04
N THR A 618 24.77 10.27 -21.09
CA THR A 618 24.79 11.27 -22.19
C THR A 618 23.85 10.93 -23.36
N ALA A 619 22.64 11.48 -23.39
CA ALA A 619 21.86 11.65 -24.62
C ALA A 619 22.11 13.04 -25.23
N ALA A 620 21.95 13.21 -26.55
CA ALA A 620 22.00 14.52 -27.18
C ALA A 620 20.83 15.39 -26.68
N ARG A 621 21.15 16.47 -25.97
CA ARG A 621 20.16 17.39 -25.39
C ARG A 621 20.21 18.73 -26.13
N LYS A 622 19.05 19.37 -26.28
CA LYS A 622 18.93 20.73 -26.80
C LYS A 622 18.56 21.66 -25.65
N GLU A 623 19.19 22.83 -25.60
CA GLU A 623 18.82 23.87 -24.64
C GLU A 623 17.61 24.67 -25.15
N TYR A 624 16.66 24.90 -24.25
CA TYR A 624 15.46 25.70 -24.46
C TYR A 624 15.42 26.81 -23.43
N LEU A 625 15.01 28.02 -23.85
CA LEU A 625 14.71 29.10 -22.91
C LEU A 625 13.50 28.70 -22.08
N LEU A 626 13.64 28.72 -20.74
CA LEU A 626 12.59 28.29 -19.82
C LEU A 626 11.80 29.50 -19.29
N CYS A 627 12.47 30.41 -18.58
CA CYS A 627 11.88 31.63 -18.01
C CYS A 627 12.97 32.61 -17.55
N PRO A 628 12.63 33.88 -17.27
CA PRO A 628 13.50 34.79 -16.54
C PRO A 628 13.95 34.19 -15.19
N ALA A 629 15.21 34.42 -14.84
CA ALA A 629 15.79 33.91 -13.60
C ALA A 629 15.13 34.51 -12.34
N ALA A 630 14.57 35.71 -12.44
CA ALA A 630 13.88 36.38 -11.34
C ALA A 630 12.56 35.68 -10.95
N ASP A 631 11.99 34.87 -11.84
CA ASP A 631 10.68 34.24 -11.62
C ASP A 631 10.78 32.96 -10.75
N VAL A 632 11.97 32.37 -10.63
CA VAL A 632 12.22 31.19 -9.79
C VAL A 632 12.90 31.62 -8.50
N THR A 633 12.11 31.98 -7.50
CA THR A 633 12.59 32.42 -6.19
C THR A 633 13.07 31.24 -5.32
N GLU A 634 13.97 31.52 -4.38
CA GLU A 634 14.53 30.53 -3.45
C GLU A 634 13.40 29.80 -2.68
N GLY A 635 13.37 28.48 -2.74
CA GLY A 635 12.34 27.65 -2.09
C GLY A 635 11.00 27.54 -2.82
N ALA A 636 10.71 28.40 -3.79
CA ALA A 636 9.46 28.34 -4.53
C ALA A 636 9.46 27.24 -5.59
N LEU A 637 8.26 26.74 -5.91
CA LEU A 637 8.04 25.79 -6.99
C LEU A 637 7.20 26.45 -8.08
N LEU A 638 7.79 26.61 -9.25
CA LEU A 638 7.17 27.24 -10.40
C LEU A 638 6.81 26.18 -11.43
N ARG A 639 5.53 26.12 -11.80
CA ARG A 639 5.04 25.30 -12.91
C ARG A 639 5.28 26.02 -14.23
N ILE A 640 5.85 25.33 -15.21
CA ILE A 640 6.13 25.89 -16.54
C ILE A 640 5.67 24.89 -17.60
N GLU A 641 4.81 25.32 -18.52
CA GLU A 641 4.32 24.48 -19.62
C GLU A 641 5.30 24.52 -20.81
N HIS A 642 5.90 23.37 -21.15
CA HIS A 642 6.82 23.26 -22.29
C HIS A 642 6.16 22.51 -23.46
N SER A 643 6.14 23.13 -24.64
CA SER A 643 5.39 22.66 -25.81
C SER A 643 5.69 21.23 -26.27
N ALA A 644 6.93 20.74 -26.09
CA ALA A 644 7.33 19.39 -26.50
C ALA A 644 7.44 18.37 -25.35
N ARG A 645 7.52 18.83 -24.09
CA ARG A 645 7.81 17.97 -22.92
C ARG A 645 6.66 17.89 -21.92
N GLY A 646 5.70 18.81 -22.01
CA GLY A 646 4.62 18.99 -21.04
C GLY A 646 5.07 19.88 -19.86
N ALA A 647 4.36 19.76 -18.74
CA ALA A 647 4.61 20.55 -17.55
C ALA A 647 5.95 20.19 -16.88
N LEU A 648 6.73 21.22 -16.57
CA LEU A 648 7.98 21.17 -15.82
C LEU A 648 7.80 21.89 -14.49
N CYS A 649 8.58 21.48 -13.49
CA CYS A 649 8.65 22.12 -12.18
C CYS A 649 10.06 22.69 -11.96
N ALA A 650 10.15 24.00 -11.76
CA ALA A 650 11.39 24.72 -11.50
C ALA A 650 11.44 25.22 -10.05
N THR A 651 12.61 25.08 -9.39
CA THR A 651 12.86 25.61 -8.05
C THR A 651 14.29 26.10 -7.92
N ARG A 652 14.55 26.97 -6.93
CA ARG A 652 15.89 27.43 -6.60
C ARG A 652 16.25 27.02 -5.17
N GLN A 653 17.42 26.40 -4.99
CA GLN A 653 17.98 25.96 -3.71
C GLN A 653 19.46 26.30 -3.63
N GLY A 654 19.88 27.00 -2.58
CA GLY A 654 21.24 27.46 -2.39
C GLY A 654 21.74 28.32 -3.56
N GLY A 655 20.86 29.11 -4.18
CA GLY A 655 21.18 29.91 -5.39
C GLY A 655 21.31 29.11 -6.68
N GLN A 656 21.14 27.79 -6.67
CA GLN A 656 21.14 26.95 -7.86
C GLN A 656 19.72 26.62 -8.31
N THR A 657 19.44 26.76 -9.61
CA THR A 657 18.16 26.36 -10.20
C THR A 657 18.13 24.86 -10.48
N PHE A 658 17.01 24.22 -10.17
CA PHE A 658 16.72 22.82 -10.46
C PHE A 658 15.41 22.73 -11.24
N VAL A 659 15.39 21.92 -12.30
CA VAL A 659 14.20 21.71 -13.13
C VAL A 659 13.92 20.23 -13.25
N THR A 660 12.66 19.83 -13.06
CA THR A 660 12.21 18.45 -13.12
C THR A 660 10.95 18.33 -13.99
N ASP A 661 10.58 17.10 -14.38
CA ASP A 661 9.22 16.89 -14.90
C ASP A 661 8.21 17.20 -13.77
N ASP A 662 7.11 17.90 -14.06
CA ASP A 662 6.15 18.30 -13.01
C ASP A 662 5.32 17.12 -12.48
N ARG A 663 5.35 15.96 -13.13
CA ARG A 663 4.53 14.82 -12.73
C ARG A 663 5.29 13.89 -11.79
N CYS A 664 4.69 13.56 -10.66
CA CYS A 664 5.21 12.55 -9.75
C CYS A 664 5.31 11.17 -10.45
N PRO A 665 6.46 10.47 -10.38
CA PRO A 665 6.62 9.12 -10.95
C PRO A 665 5.72 8.05 -10.31
N HIS A 666 5.20 8.30 -9.11
CA HIS A 666 4.34 7.37 -8.38
C HIS A 666 2.85 7.49 -8.75
N ALA A 667 2.31 8.70 -8.89
CA ALA A 667 0.88 8.95 -9.08
C ALA A 667 0.63 10.20 -9.93
N VAL A 668 -0.62 10.46 -10.32
CA VAL A 668 -1.00 11.66 -11.08
C VAL A 668 -1.06 12.88 -10.14
N ALA A 669 0.09 13.31 -9.62
CA ALA A 669 0.24 14.50 -8.79
C ALA A 669 1.20 15.49 -9.46
N SER A 670 0.87 16.78 -9.40
CA SER A 670 1.77 17.88 -9.82
C SER A 670 2.76 18.16 -8.70
N LEU A 671 4.05 18.17 -9.02
CA LEU A 671 5.12 18.41 -8.06
C LEU A 671 5.31 19.90 -7.79
N SER A 672 4.89 20.78 -8.70
CA SER A 672 4.85 22.23 -8.48
C SER A 672 3.83 22.65 -7.43
N GLU A 673 2.86 21.79 -7.11
CA GLU A 673 1.94 21.94 -5.99
C GLU A 673 2.52 21.38 -4.67
N GLY A 674 3.74 20.82 -4.73
CA GLY A 674 4.49 20.26 -3.61
C GLY A 674 5.28 21.31 -2.84
N PHE A 675 6.39 20.88 -2.24
CA PHE A 675 7.35 21.76 -1.56
C PHE A 675 8.76 21.19 -1.63
N VAL A 676 9.76 22.00 -1.25
CA VAL A 676 11.17 21.60 -1.23
C VAL A 676 11.69 21.63 0.21
N ASP A 677 12.38 20.57 0.62
CA ASP A 677 13.00 20.44 1.94
C ASP A 677 14.37 19.76 1.79
N ASP A 678 15.42 20.36 2.33
CA ASP A 678 16.80 19.83 2.35
C ASP A 678 17.29 19.31 0.97
N GLY A 679 17.08 20.12 -0.08
CA GLY A 679 17.48 19.74 -1.44
C GLY A 679 16.62 18.65 -2.08
N ARG A 680 15.41 18.38 -1.56
CA ARG A 680 14.47 17.38 -2.10
C ARG A 680 13.14 18.00 -2.47
N LEU A 681 12.63 17.64 -3.64
CA LEU A 681 11.28 17.97 -4.09
C LEU A 681 10.28 16.94 -3.55
N ILE A 682 9.23 17.40 -2.89
CA ILE A 682 8.28 16.55 -2.18
C ILE A 682 6.92 16.62 -2.86
N CYS A 683 6.42 15.46 -3.27
CA CYS A 683 5.10 15.32 -3.88
C CYS A 683 3.98 15.69 -2.90
N PRO A 684 2.99 16.51 -3.30
CA PRO A 684 1.92 16.96 -2.38
C PRO A 684 0.94 15.86 -1.98
N LEU A 685 0.87 14.78 -2.78
CA LEU A 685 -0.15 13.75 -2.60
C LEU A 685 0.28 12.66 -1.62
N HIS A 686 1.47 12.11 -1.82
CA HIS A 686 1.96 10.95 -1.06
C HIS A 686 3.29 11.22 -0.37
N PHE A 687 3.78 12.47 -0.44
CA PHE A 687 5.04 12.91 0.17
C PHE A 687 6.27 12.09 -0.27
N ALA A 688 6.19 11.46 -1.46
CA ALA A 688 7.36 10.91 -2.11
C ALA A 688 8.36 12.04 -2.34
N GLU A 689 9.59 11.85 -1.87
CA GLU A 689 10.65 12.84 -1.93
C GLU A 689 11.57 12.48 -3.08
N PHE A 690 12.06 13.48 -3.79
CA PHE A 690 12.97 13.31 -4.90
C PHE A 690 14.16 14.22 -4.68
N ASP A 691 15.35 13.64 -4.59
CA ASP A 691 16.57 14.45 -4.52
C ASP A 691 16.68 15.35 -5.76
N LEU A 692 16.83 16.66 -5.57
CA LEU A 692 16.79 17.62 -6.67
C LEU A 692 17.98 17.49 -7.63
N ARG A 693 19.06 16.80 -7.24
CA ARG A 693 20.25 16.62 -8.07
C ARG A 693 20.19 15.34 -8.90
N SER A 694 19.72 14.26 -8.31
CA SER A 694 19.74 12.91 -8.88
C SER A 694 18.35 12.40 -9.30
N GLY A 695 17.28 13.00 -8.78
CA GLY A 695 15.92 12.53 -8.93
C GLY A 695 15.60 11.28 -8.13
N ALA A 696 16.54 10.78 -7.32
CA ALA A 696 16.37 9.54 -6.57
C ALA A 696 15.18 9.66 -5.61
N PRO A 697 14.26 8.66 -5.59
CA PRO A 697 13.14 8.69 -4.69
C PRO A 697 13.59 8.33 -3.27
N HIS A 698 13.16 9.11 -2.28
CA HIS A 698 13.35 8.87 -0.86
C HIS A 698 11.99 8.91 -0.17
N HIS A 699 11.78 8.01 0.81
CA HIS A 699 10.51 7.86 1.53
C HIS A 699 9.28 7.82 0.60
N ALA A 700 9.46 7.25 -0.58
CA ALA A 700 8.40 7.15 -1.57
C ALA A 700 7.67 5.80 -1.45
N PRO A 701 6.39 5.74 -1.84
CA PRO A 701 5.66 4.47 -1.90
C PRO A 701 6.39 3.42 -2.75
N GLU A 702 6.21 2.16 -2.38
CA GLU A 702 6.85 1.02 -3.06
C GLU A 702 6.52 1.02 -4.56
N GLY A 703 7.56 1.01 -5.41
CA GLY A 703 7.43 1.11 -6.86
C GLY A 703 7.53 2.54 -7.43
N CYS A 704 7.71 3.57 -6.60
CA CYS A 704 7.99 4.93 -7.07
C CYS A 704 9.34 5.01 -7.81
N GLY A 705 9.30 5.40 -9.08
CA GLY A 705 10.51 5.63 -9.89
C GLY A 705 11.24 6.92 -9.51
N ALA A 706 12.46 7.08 -10.04
CA ALA A 706 13.19 8.34 -9.95
C ALA A 706 12.51 9.44 -10.79
N LEU A 707 12.57 10.66 -10.27
CA LEU A 707 12.12 11.85 -10.97
C LEU A 707 13.14 12.25 -12.03
N THR A 708 12.68 12.67 -13.20
CA THR A 708 13.60 13.21 -14.20
C THR A 708 14.08 14.59 -13.76
N VAL A 709 15.38 14.75 -13.56
CA VAL A 709 16.03 16.05 -13.36
C VAL A 709 16.68 16.50 -14.67
N HIS A 710 16.37 17.73 -15.08
CA HIS A 710 16.87 18.35 -16.31
C HIS A 710 18.00 19.33 -15.97
N PRO A 711 19.18 19.24 -16.60
CA PRO A 711 20.25 20.20 -16.45
C PRO A 711 19.78 21.59 -16.86
N THR A 712 20.23 22.58 -16.12
CA THR A 712 19.92 23.99 -16.38
C THR A 712 21.18 24.81 -16.50
N SER A 713 21.12 25.88 -17.29
CA SER A 713 22.13 26.93 -17.35
C SER A 713 21.46 28.28 -17.18
N GLU A 714 22.14 29.24 -16.57
CA GLU A 714 21.63 30.60 -16.39
C GLU A 714 22.58 31.58 -17.09
N ARG A 715 22.05 32.38 -18.03
CA ARG A 715 22.80 33.34 -18.83
C ARG A 715 21.94 34.58 -19.08
N ASP A 716 22.52 35.76 -18.95
CA ASP A 716 21.84 37.05 -19.18
C ASP A 716 20.51 37.22 -18.43
N GLY A 717 20.42 36.70 -17.19
CA GLY A 717 19.21 36.75 -16.37
C GLY A 717 18.08 35.83 -16.84
N GLN A 718 18.38 34.83 -17.67
CA GLN A 718 17.44 33.85 -18.20
C GLN A 718 17.87 32.43 -17.81
N ILE A 719 16.91 31.58 -17.44
CA ILE A 719 17.12 30.15 -17.19
C ILE A 719 16.87 29.40 -18.50
N PHE A 720 17.83 28.56 -18.87
CA PHE A 720 17.73 27.59 -19.95
C PHE A 720 17.67 26.18 -19.37
N VAL A 721 16.86 25.31 -19.96
CA VAL A 721 16.76 23.89 -19.60
C VAL A 721 17.24 23.01 -20.76
N SER A 722 18.05 22.00 -20.44
CA SER A 722 18.59 21.04 -21.39
C SER A 722 17.72 19.79 -21.41
N LEU A 723 16.84 19.71 -22.40
CA LEU A 723 15.89 18.61 -22.56
C LEU A 723 16.40 17.60 -23.58
N PRO A 724 16.10 16.30 -23.42
CA PRO A 724 16.38 15.30 -24.45
C PRO A 724 15.74 15.73 -25.78
N HIS A 725 16.50 15.64 -26.88
CA HIS A 725 15.94 15.87 -28.20
C HIS A 725 14.83 14.83 -28.45
N PRO A 726 13.62 15.22 -28.91
CA PRO A 726 12.55 14.27 -29.20
C PRO A 726 12.95 13.24 -30.26
#